data_AF-A0A087A4Z1-F1
#
_entry.id   AF-A0A087A4Z1-F1
#
_cell.length_a   1.000
_cell.length_b   1.000
_cell.length_c   1.000
_cell.angle_alpha   90.00
_cell.angle_beta   90.00
_cell.angle_gamma   90.00
#
_symmetry.space_group_name_H-M   'P 1'
#
loop_
_entity.id
_entity.type
_entity.pdbx_description
1 polymer ?
#
loop_
_entity_poly.entity_id
_entity_poly.type
_entity_poly.pdbx_seq_one_letter_code
_entity_poly.pdbx_strand_id
1 'polypeptide(L)'
;MTGNTSKWRAPLAGLASIAMLATMGMVAGTANAATNVTASDWSEAASDGSNATKYTVLVYRADQPYDRSTAVEVKGTYGQVEDLTSLADPYDGDSSKILSYFSTDLAGEHKVPSDYVLTGDVKLFAQYKDAVTVTFDVDNTNSVTAADKTVKIAKGSALTADDYAAALDTNANGSPKEPGASAWPSDTFVGWTTTYSASKSSDALYEGAAINADTTLYPRVAAAQNVATITFRNLGESVKFTRATLNGHAFPAYRLPMNQNAKGSWDYDFKTPISAGKNIGTGNDYYNADDVDANAVFTPADASAQDVTVVFNYQDGGARGVATEKVETTSDQQVTAPTTPAQAGAVFTGWYTVRDASGQSNKYDFDKSVDANFKDATGVVNLYAGWDYTNVSRIKLNLKYKTALGARIIEYVRPGSTVTLPAGLEEYYQTEAQQDADKGEYTASKLTGWEYGSAKDVVTTVKAPAAKSTTELTAHWSTDHAYLLDANGGKFADGSTSQWATVAEGAAISFPVPTRAGYTFGAWQVVSDGDSAAEGLVLNSANGQFYAYNDKFENFFDINSKPVVSTQLKDLTGPVKFKALWWSGAVQVTKATYDFNGVLKYENVEKDYAAVEAAGYTKASAKSFVDAQYALRDEYAAYTGLKTGSQAQIDAAVKLNAKYDAAKALLVKSNGAEVPAGRVAVYRAFNPNETRGGSHLYTTSEAEYNAVVRAGWKGEGVQFQTTSSKSASPVYRLYNPNDGSHFYTLSEVEYKHTVKAGWKYEGIGWYVAKDASNDVLRIYNPNSGEHVFTLSKAEVNNAVKAGWNDEGVGFKAYPAK
;
A
#
# COMPACT_ATOMS: atom_id res chain seq x y z
N MET A 1 28.94 13.31 -36.59
CA MET A 1 27.69 12.53 -36.60
C MET A 1 27.76 11.49 -35.48
N THR A 2 26.72 11.49 -34.66
CA THR A 2 26.16 10.42 -33.79
C THR A 2 27.01 9.64 -32.79
N GLY A 3 26.53 9.64 -31.55
CA GLY A 3 26.80 8.67 -30.48
C GLY A 3 26.37 9.22 -29.12
N ASN A 4 25.09 9.53 -28.90
CA ASN A 4 24.17 8.74 -28.07
C ASN A 4 24.76 8.19 -26.75
N THR A 5 24.43 8.82 -25.63
CA THR A 5 24.17 8.12 -24.36
C THR A 5 22.98 8.76 -23.64
N SER A 6 21.79 8.38 -24.08
CA SER A 6 20.57 8.46 -23.28
C SER A 6 20.65 7.49 -22.10
N LYS A 7 20.97 7.98 -20.91
CA LYS A 7 20.32 7.56 -19.65
C LYS A 7 20.22 8.78 -18.73
N TRP A 8 18.99 9.28 -18.66
CA TRP A 8 18.55 10.21 -17.63
C TRP A 8 18.98 9.71 -16.25
N ARG A 9 19.86 10.46 -15.58
CA ARG A 9 19.95 10.42 -14.12
C ARG A 9 19.06 11.55 -13.63
N ALA A 10 17.97 11.18 -12.95
CA ALA A 10 17.15 12.12 -12.20
C ALA A 10 18.08 12.98 -11.29
N PRO A 11 17.73 14.25 -11.01
CA PRO A 11 18.58 15.10 -10.19
C PRO A 11 18.79 14.45 -8.82
N LEU A 12 20.06 14.15 -8.55
CA LEU A 12 20.61 13.61 -7.30
C LEU A 12 20.51 14.61 -6.13
N ALA A 13 19.50 15.50 -6.14
CA ALA A 13 19.32 16.60 -5.21
C ALA A 13 18.60 16.17 -3.92
N GLY A 14 17.89 15.03 -3.93
CA GLY A 14 17.20 14.51 -2.73
C GLY A 14 18.08 13.70 -1.78
N LEU A 15 19.18 13.12 -2.25
CA LEU A 15 20.09 12.30 -1.43
C LEU A 15 21.07 13.13 -0.60
N ALA A 16 21.37 14.36 -1.04
CA ALA A 16 22.32 15.21 -0.35
C ALA A 16 21.69 15.95 0.85
N SER A 17 20.39 16.23 0.85
CA SER A 17 19.74 17.21 1.74
C SER A 17 19.54 16.79 3.19
N ILE A 18 19.56 15.49 3.52
CA ILE A 18 19.26 15.00 4.89
C ILE A 18 20.51 14.46 5.60
N ALA A 19 21.49 13.93 4.84
CA ALA A 19 22.84 13.72 5.36
C ALA A 19 23.49 15.03 5.85
N MET A 20 23.03 16.18 5.35
CA MET A 20 23.55 17.52 5.69
C MET A 20 23.42 17.88 7.17
N LEU A 21 22.37 17.42 7.87
CA LEU A 21 22.22 17.59 9.33
C LEU A 21 23.36 16.93 10.12
N ALA A 22 24.05 15.93 9.54
CA ALA A 22 25.15 15.20 10.15
C ALA A 22 26.53 15.37 9.43
N THR A 23 26.60 15.96 8.22
CA THR A 23 27.84 15.89 7.39
C THR A 23 28.25 17.17 6.62
N MET A 24 27.64 18.34 6.83
CA MET A 24 28.09 19.56 6.13
C MET A 24 29.39 20.15 6.68
N GLY A 25 30.52 19.62 6.22
CA GLY A 25 31.86 20.10 6.60
C GLY A 25 32.90 20.22 5.48
N MET A 26 32.58 19.96 4.20
CA MET A 26 33.61 20.04 3.14
C MET A 26 33.14 20.71 1.85
N VAL A 27 33.54 21.98 1.67
CA VAL A 27 33.83 22.55 0.35
C VAL A 27 35.16 23.29 0.45
N ALA A 28 36.12 22.91 -0.40
CA ALA A 28 37.43 23.55 -0.50
C ALA A 28 37.33 24.92 -1.20
N GLY A 29 37.87 25.96 -0.58
CA GLY A 29 38.01 27.29 -1.15
C GLY A 29 39.22 28.01 -0.55
N THR A 30 39.98 28.71 -1.41
CA THR A 30 41.26 29.35 -1.11
C THR A 30 41.11 30.56 -0.18
N ALA A 31 41.95 30.62 0.85
CA ALA A 31 41.92 31.61 1.92
C ALA A 31 42.33 33.02 1.48
N ASN A 32 41.69 34.04 2.06
CA ASN A 32 42.24 35.40 2.18
C ASN A 32 42.37 35.72 3.67
N ALA A 33 43.49 36.34 4.05
CA ALA A 33 43.89 36.58 5.44
C ALA A 33 43.16 37.78 6.08
N ALA A 34 42.66 37.64 7.31
CA ALA A 34 42.52 38.76 8.25
C ALA A 34 42.30 38.34 9.73
N THR A 35 43.14 38.91 10.59
CA THR A 35 43.02 39.29 12.01
C THR A 35 42.37 38.35 13.05
N ASN A 36 43.15 38.05 14.09
CA ASN A 36 42.80 37.24 15.26
C ASN A 36 41.64 37.82 16.08
N VAL A 37 40.50 37.14 16.07
CA VAL A 37 39.35 37.34 16.98
C VAL A 37 39.08 35.98 17.66
N THR A 38 38.96 35.97 18.99
CA THR A 38 38.85 34.75 19.81
C THR A 38 37.47 34.11 19.75
N ALA A 39 37.40 32.80 20.03
CA ALA A 39 36.18 31.97 19.99
C ALA A 39 35.00 32.46 20.87
N SER A 40 35.27 33.34 21.85
CA SER A 40 34.30 33.93 22.78
C SER A 40 33.22 34.80 22.12
N ASP A 41 33.49 35.38 20.95
CA ASP A 41 32.61 36.40 20.36
C ASP A 41 31.47 35.79 19.52
N TRP A 42 31.47 34.46 19.37
CA TRP A 42 30.59 33.69 18.46
C TRP A 42 29.72 32.63 19.15
N SER A 43 29.87 32.44 20.45
CA SER A 43 28.94 31.66 21.29
C SER A 43 27.71 32.50 21.63
N GLU A 44 26.49 31.98 21.38
CA GLU A 44 25.30 32.59 21.96
C GLU A 44 25.26 32.31 23.48
N ALA A 45 25.05 33.35 24.29
CA ALA A 45 24.62 33.17 25.67
C ALA A 45 23.18 32.61 25.67
N ALA A 46 22.90 31.60 26.50
CA ALA A 46 21.54 31.12 26.67
C ALA A 46 20.65 32.21 27.31
N SER A 47 19.34 32.14 27.05
CA SER A 47 18.35 33.08 27.59
C SER A 47 18.27 33.11 29.13
N ASP A 48 18.89 32.15 29.80
CA ASP A 48 19.01 32.04 31.26
C ASP A 48 20.34 32.59 31.82
N GLY A 49 21.21 33.15 30.98
CA GLY A 49 22.52 33.65 31.39
C GLY A 49 23.59 32.57 31.58
N SER A 50 23.32 31.31 31.20
CA SER A 50 24.34 30.26 31.14
C SER A 50 25.08 30.25 29.79
N ASN A 51 26.39 30.05 29.83
CA ASN A 51 27.29 30.10 28.66
C ASN A 51 27.23 28.85 27.75
N ALA A 52 26.14 28.07 27.77
CA ALA A 52 26.02 26.87 26.95
C ALA A 52 24.69 26.88 26.19
N THR A 53 24.75 26.98 24.87
CA THR A 53 23.62 26.74 23.98
C THR A 53 23.15 25.29 24.16
N LYS A 54 22.11 25.08 24.96
CA LYS A 54 21.47 23.77 25.14
C LYS A 54 20.55 23.50 23.95
N TYR A 55 20.69 22.32 23.34
CA TYR A 55 19.82 21.82 22.29
C TYR A 55 19.07 20.60 22.75
N THR A 56 17.93 20.35 22.11
CA THR A 56 17.04 19.26 22.45
C THR A 56 16.85 18.34 21.25
N VAL A 57 17.14 17.05 21.43
CA VAL A 57 16.70 15.99 20.51
C VAL A 57 15.44 15.38 21.10
N LEU A 58 14.34 15.44 20.34
CA LEU A 58 13.08 14.82 20.71
C LEU A 58 12.79 13.65 19.80
N VAL A 59 12.72 12.46 20.39
CA VAL A 59 12.48 11.21 19.68
C VAL A 59 11.03 10.79 19.91
N TYR A 60 10.21 10.90 18.87
CA TYR A 60 8.82 10.47 18.90
C TYR A 60 8.70 9.00 18.49
N ARG A 61 7.69 8.30 18.97
CA ARG A 61 7.30 7.02 18.38
C ARG A 61 6.78 7.25 16.97
N ALA A 62 7.18 6.43 16.00
CA ALA A 62 6.68 6.50 14.63
C ALA A 62 5.18 6.15 14.53
N ASP A 63 4.62 5.34 15.45
CA ASP A 63 3.18 5.08 15.48
C ASP A 63 2.36 6.18 16.19
N GLN A 64 3.03 7.12 16.86
CA GLN A 64 2.42 8.28 17.54
C GLN A 64 3.26 9.55 17.33
N PRO A 65 3.44 10.01 16.07
CA PRO A 65 4.45 11.01 15.71
C PRO A 65 4.15 12.44 16.21
N TYR A 66 2.99 12.63 16.83
CA TYR A 66 2.52 13.90 17.40
C TYR A 66 2.54 13.91 18.93
N ASP A 67 2.61 12.74 19.57
CA ASP A 67 2.43 12.59 21.01
C ASP A 67 3.75 12.84 21.74
N ARG A 68 3.85 14.01 22.36
CA ARG A 68 5.03 14.36 23.15
C ARG A 68 5.11 13.57 24.48
N SER A 69 4.01 13.03 24.98
CA SER A 69 3.99 12.33 26.27
C SER A 69 4.75 11.00 26.24
N THR A 70 4.84 10.38 25.06
CA THR A 70 5.59 9.15 24.81
C THR A 70 6.96 9.41 24.16
N ALA A 71 7.29 10.66 23.89
CA ALA A 71 8.56 11.04 23.28
C ALA A 71 9.70 11.06 24.31
N VAL A 72 10.89 10.65 23.87
CA VAL A 72 12.12 10.67 24.67
C VAL A 72 12.88 11.97 24.37
N GLU A 73 13.29 12.68 25.41
CA GLU A 73 13.94 13.99 25.31
C GLU A 73 15.40 13.91 25.76
N VAL A 74 16.32 14.32 24.89
CA VAL A 74 17.75 14.43 25.17
C VAL A 74 18.15 15.89 25.13
N LYS A 75 18.86 16.34 26.15
CA LYS A 75 19.38 17.71 26.23
C LYS A 75 20.90 17.68 26.31
N GLY A 76 21.55 18.34 25.38
CA GLY A 76 23.00 18.48 25.36
C GLY A 76 23.43 19.84 24.87
N THR A 77 24.73 20.01 24.70
CA THR A 77 25.35 21.27 24.23
C THR A 77 25.78 21.17 22.76
N TYR A 78 26.05 22.30 22.11
CA TYR A 78 26.50 22.30 20.70
C TYR A 78 27.74 21.40 20.52
N GLY A 79 27.70 20.51 19.54
CA GLY A 79 28.83 19.64 19.21
C GLY A 79 28.99 18.41 20.09
N GLN A 80 28.14 18.24 21.11
CA GLN A 80 28.09 17.00 21.89
C GLN A 80 27.62 15.85 20.99
N VAL A 81 28.32 14.71 21.08
CA VAL A 81 27.92 13.45 20.46
C VAL A 81 27.05 12.70 21.48
N GLU A 82 25.84 12.34 21.10
CA GLU A 82 24.93 11.50 21.89
C GLU A 82 24.81 10.14 21.21
N ASP A 83 25.02 9.07 21.99
CA ASP A 83 24.72 7.70 21.56
C ASP A 83 23.22 7.45 21.68
N LEU A 84 22.52 7.48 20.55
CA LEU A 84 21.08 7.27 20.47
C LEU A 84 20.68 5.85 20.90
N THR A 85 21.58 4.86 20.89
CA THR A 85 21.27 3.50 21.34
C THR A 85 21.19 3.37 22.86
N SER A 86 21.81 4.31 23.57
CA SER A 86 21.73 4.42 25.03
C SER A 86 20.45 5.11 25.52
N LEU A 87 19.62 5.63 24.60
CA LEU A 87 18.36 6.27 24.94
C LEU A 87 17.34 5.25 25.42
N ALA A 88 16.47 5.68 26.33
CA ALA A 88 15.30 4.91 26.70
C ALA A 88 14.50 4.56 25.43
N ASP A 89 14.11 3.30 25.28
CA ASP A 89 13.30 2.86 24.15
C ASP A 89 11.90 3.49 24.27
N PRO A 90 11.44 4.31 23.30
CA PRO A 90 10.07 4.85 23.31
C PRO A 90 8.97 3.78 23.29
N TYR A 91 9.32 2.54 22.96
CA TYR A 91 8.44 1.36 22.94
C TYR A 91 8.62 0.45 24.17
N ASP A 92 9.35 0.85 25.22
CA ASP A 92 9.70 -0.04 26.35
C ASP A 92 8.48 -0.70 27.05
N GLY A 93 7.29 -0.11 26.98
CA GLY A 93 6.04 -0.70 27.49
C GLY A 93 5.20 -1.49 26.48
N ASP A 94 5.59 -1.53 25.20
CA ASP A 94 4.82 -2.14 24.11
C ASP A 94 5.41 -3.51 23.74
N SER A 95 4.80 -4.59 24.24
CA SER A 95 5.23 -5.97 23.96
C SER A 95 5.17 -6.35 22.48
N SER A 96 4.41 -5.60 21.66
CA SER A 96 4.23 -5.89 20.24
C SER A 96 5.26 -5.22 19.34
N LYS A 97 6.13 -4.37 19.90
CA LYS A 97 7.09 -3.56 19.15
C LYS A 97 8.48 -3.64 19.74
N ILE A 98 9.48 -3.51 18.86
CA ILE A 98 10.88 -3.33 19.25
C ILE A 98 11.46 -2.18 18.43
N LEU A 99 12.21 -1.30 19.10
CA LEU A 99 12.97 -0.26 18.44
C LEU A 99 13.92 -0.88 17.41
N SER A 100 13.88 -0.34 16.19
CA SER A 100 14.70 -0.82 15.08
C SER A 100 15.79 0.18 14.72
N TYR A 101 15.46 1.45 14.54
CA TYR A 101 16.40 2.54 14.28
C TYR A 101 15.70 3.90 14.45
N PHE A 102 16.46 4.98 14.42
CA PHE A 102 15.91 6.34 14.40
C PHE A 102 15.93 6.91 12.98
N SER A 103 14.94 7.72 12.62
CA SER A 103 14.87 8.41 11.32
C SER A 103 14.48 9.87 11.48
N THR A 104 14.77 10.69 10.47
CA THR A 104 14.31 12.09 10.42
C THR A 104 12.94 12.27 9.77
N ASP A 105 12.41 11.22 9.14
CA ASP A 105 11.08 11.18 8.52
C ASP A 105 10.25 10.02 9.09
N LEU A 106 8.93 10.10 8.94
CA LEU A 106 8.03 9.09 9.49
C LEU A 106 8.08 7.76 8.75
N ALA A 107 8.36 7.79 7.44
CA ALA A 107 8.44 6.60 6.60
C ALA A 107 9.68 5.75 6.88
N GLY A 108 10.68 6.31 7.59
CA GLY A 108 11.91 5.62 7.95
C GLY A 108 12.91 5.48 6.79
N GLU A 109 12.76 6.29 5.73
CA GLU A 109 13.64 6.26 4.56
C GLU A 109 15.00 6.89 4.85
N HIS A 110 15.06 7.85 5.78
CA HIS A 110 16.27 8.56 6.17
C HIS A 110 16.69 8.19 7.58
N LYS A 111 17.46 7.11 7.67
CA LYS A 111 18.01 6.59 8.94
C LYS A 111 19.07 7.52 9.50
N VAL A 112 19.03 7.69 10.82
CA VAL A 112 20.02 8.42 11.60
C VAL A 112 21.03 7.42 12.15
N PRO A 113 22.34 7.71 12.09
CA PRO A 113 23.36 6.92 12.78
C PRO A 113 23.10 6.83 14.29
N SER A 114 23.63 5.80 14.95
CA SER A 114 23.58 5.68 16.42
C SER A 114 24.22 6.89 17.11
N ASP A 115 25.38 7.34 16.61
CA ASP A 115 26.07 8.50 17.18
C ASP A 115 25.62 9.79 16.49
N TYR A 116 24.91 10.64 17.24
CA TYR A 116 24.30 11.86 16.73
C TYR A 116 24.95 13.12 17.31
N VAL A 117 25.32 14.07 16.46
CA VAL A 117 25.96 15.33 16.88
C VAL A 117 24.93 16.44 17.05
N LEU A 118 24.90 17.07 18.22
CA LEU A 118 23.94 18.12 18.54
C LEU A 118 24.35 19.45 17.91
N THR A 119 23.75 19.78 16.78
CA THR A 119 23.94 21.07 16.07
C THR A 119 22.73 21.99 16.16
N GLY A 120 21.64 21.51 16.78
CA GLY A 120 20.35 22.17 16.78
C GLY A 120 19.28 21.36 17.52
N ASP A 121 18.12 21.96 17.69
CA ASP A 121 16.93 21.24 18.12
C ASP A 121 16.38 20.41 16.97
N VAL A 122 16.20 19.11 17.18
CA VAL A 122 15.79 18.17 16.13
C VAL A 122 14.70 17.24 16.62
N LYS A 123 13.77 16.92 15.72
CA LYS A 123 12.76 15.87 15.88
C LYS A 123 13.22 14.63 15.14
N LEU A 124 13.23 13.49 15.83
CA LEU A 124 13.50 12.17 15.26
C LEU A 124 12.29 11.26 15.48
N PHE A 125 12.19 10.20 14.69
CA PHE A 125 11.18 9.17 14.81
C PHE A 125 11.85 7.83 15.12
N ALA A 126 11.45 7.21 16.21
CA ALA A 126 11.82 5.85 16.57
C ALA A 126 11.03 4.88 15.71
N GLN A 127 11.69 4.28 14.72
CA GLN A 127 11.12 3.27 13.84
C GLN A 127 11.12 1.93 14.57
N TYR A 128 10.07 1.14 14.33
CA TYR A 128 9.87 -0.13 15.02
C TYR A 128 9.70 -1.28 14.03
N LYS A 129 9.91 -2.49 14.55
CA LYS A 129 9.43 -3.73 13.93
C LYS A 129 8.43 -4.37 14.86
N ASP A 130 7.52 -5.16 14.28
CA ASP A 130 6.70 -6.08 15.06
C ASP A 130 7.65 -6.97 15.88
N ALA A 131 7.37 -7.10 17.17
CA ALA A 131 8.14 -7.94 18.07
C ALA A 131 7.44 -9.27 18.33
N VAL A 132 8.26 -10.28 18.63
CA VAL A 132 7.84 -11.55 19.22
C VAL A 132 8.70 -11.83 20.44
N THR A 133 8.11 -12.48 21.44
CA THR A 133 8.81 -12.85 22.66
C THR A 133 9.35 -14.27 22.53
N VAL A 134 10.64 -14.43 22.76
CA VAL A 134 11.26 -15.75 22.91
C VAL A 134 11.45 -16.02 24.39
N THR A 135 10.85 -17.11 24.87
CA THR A 135 10.96 -17.56 26.26
C THR A 135 11.86 -18.77 26.32
N PHE A 136 12.91 -18.70 27.14
CA PHE A 136 13.77 -19.82 27.48
C PHE A 136 13.25 -20.48 28.75
N ASP A 137 12.75 -21.71 28.63
CA ASP A 137 12.33 -22.56 29.75
C ASP A 137 13.58 -23.08 30.49
N VAL A 138 14.18 -22.24 31.33
CA VAL A 138 15.49 -22.56 31.96
C VAL A 138 15.36 -23.60 33.08
N ASP A 139 14.16 -23.78 33.63
CA ASP A 139 13.86 -24.72 34.72
C ASP A 139 13.28 -26.06 34.23
N ASN A 140 13.00 -26.18 32.93
CA ASN A 140 12.50 -27.37 32.24
C ASN A 140 11.15 -27.86 32.80
N THR A 141 10.26 -26.94 33.16
CA THR A 141 8.95 -27.27 33.74
C THR A 141 7.85 -27.49 32.70
N ASN A 142 8.14 -27.30 31.40
CA ASN A 142 7.15 -27.36 30.32
C ASN A 142 6.02 -26.34 30.49
N SER A 143 6.30 -25.23 31.14
CA SER A 143 5.35 -24.16 31.42
C SER A 143 6.13 -22.88 31.65
N VAL A 144 5.56 -21.74 31.26
CA VAL A 144 6.22 -20.45 31.49
C VAL A 144 6.16 -20.13 32.99
N THR A 145 7.31 -20.07 33.66
CA THR A 145 7.43 -19.74 35.09
C THR A 145 8.15 -18.40 35.31
N ALA A 146 8.20 -17.95 36.56
CA ALA A 146 8.96 -16.77 36.94
C ALA A 146 10.50 -16.97 36.87
N ALA A 147 10.97 -18.21 36.74
CA ALA A 147 12.39 -18.50 36.56
C ALA A 147 12.83 -18.32 35.11
N ASP A 148 11.89 -18.41 34.17
CA ASP A 148 12.14 -18.34 32.75
C ASP A 148 12.64 -16.97 32.31
N LYS A 149 13.49 -17.03 31.29
CA LYS A 149 14.17 -15.86 30.75
C LYS A 149 13.55 -15.52 29.42
N THR A 150 13.38 -14.24 29.15
CA THR A 150 12.73 -13.79 27.92
C THR A 150 13.57 -12.75 27.21
N VAL A 151 13.46 -12.72 25.89
CA VAL A 151 13.99 -11.65 25.05
C VAL A 151 12.99 -11.32 23.97
N LYS A 152 12.83 -10.02 23.72
CA LYS A 152 12.04 -9.50 22.59
C LYS A 152 12.94 -9.46 21.37
N ILE A 153 12.49 -10.04 20.25
CA ILE A 153 13.18 -9.97 18.97
C ILE A 153 12.22 -9.47 17.88
N ALA A 154 12.77 -8.95 16.79
CA ALA A 154 11.95 -8.60 15.63
C ALA A 154 11.33 -9.86 14.99
N LYS A 155 10.03 -9.81 14.72
CA LYS A 155 9.27 -10.87 14.05
C LYS A 155 9.87 -11.19 12.68
N GLY A 156 10.06 -12.47 12.42
CA GLY A 156 10.70 -12.99 11.21
C GLY A 156 12.23 -13.00 11.26
N SER A 157 12.84 -12.46 12.32
CA SER A 157 14.27 -12.63 12.56
C SER A 157 14.56 -13.96 13.25
N ALA A 158 15.78 -14.47 13.07
CA ALA A 158 16.35 -15.49 13.92
C ALA A 158 16.93 -14.85 15.18
N LEU A 159 17.03 -15.63 16.27
CA LEU A 159 17.81 -15.25 17.45
C LEU A 159 19.27 -14.97 17.04
N THR A 160 19.83 -13.90 17.57
CA THR A 160 21.26 -13.56 17.46
C THR A 160 22.01 -13.92 18.75
N ALA A 161 23.34 -13.88 18.70
CA ALA A 161 24.16 -14.04 19.91
C ALA A 161 23.88 -12.94 20.94
N ASP A 162 23.56 -11.74 20.46
CA ASP A 162 23.19 -10.59 21.28
C ASP A 162 21.86 -10.79 21.99
N ASP A 163 20.84 -11.26 21.27
CA ASP A 163 19.55 -11.58 21.88
C ASP A 163 19.69 -12.67 22.95
N TYR A 164 20.48 -13.71 22.66
CA TYR A 164 20.69 -14.83 23.58
C TYR A 164 21.43 -14.42 24.86
N ALA A 165 22.43 -13.55 24.72
CA ALA A 165 23.20 -13.05 25.84
C ALA A 165 22.44 -12.01 26.67
N ALA A 166 21.59 -11.19 26.03
CA ALA A 166 20.70 -10.28 26.72
C ALA A 166 19.61 -11.02 27.52
N ALA A 167 19.16 -12.19 27.04
CA ALA A 167 18.13 -12.98 27.70
C ALA A 167 18.61 -13.64 29.00
N LEU A 168 19.79 -14.27 28.98
CA LEU A 168 20.25 -15.16 30.04
C LEU A 168 21.17 -14.45 31.04
N ASP A 169 21.16 -14.92 32.28
CA ASP A 169 22.15 -14.49 33.29
C ASP A 169 23.57 -14.81 32.78
N THR A 170 24.58 -14.02 33.16
CA THR A 170 25.97 -14.27 32.74
C THR A 170 26.77 -15.02 33.80
N ASN A 171 27.72 -15.85 33.35
CA ASN A 171 28.72 -16.49 34.18
C ASN A 171 29.83 -15.50 34.57
N ALA A 172 30.71 -15.88 35.51
CA ALA A 172 31.85 -15.06 35.93
C ALA A 172 32.84 -14.70 34.79
N ASN A 173 32.76 -15.41 33.65
CA ASN A 173 33.54 -15.16 32.45
C ASN A 173 32.78 -14.35 31.37
N GLY A 174 31.64 -13.72 31.72
CA GLY A 174 30.85 -12.87 30.83
C GLY A 174 29.98 -13.62 29.82
N SER A 175 30.10 -14.95 29.71
CA SER A 175 29.28 -15.74 28.78
C SER A 175 27.88 -16.04 29.32
N PRO A 176 26.87 -16.23 28.45
CA PRO A 176 25.53 -16.66 28.87
C PRO A 176 25.59 -17.95 29.71
N LYS A 177 24.90 -17.94 30.85
CA LYS A 177 24.78 -19.05 31.80
C LYS A 177 23.73 -20.03 31.29
N GLU A 178 24.21 -21.00 30.52
CA GLU A 178 23.37 -22.08 30.03
C GLU A 178 22.95 -23.02 31.17
N PRO A 179 21.81 -23.73 31.04
CA PRO A 179 21.37 -24.70 32.02
C PRO A 179 22.47 -25.72 32.38
N GLY A 180 22.74 -25.85 33.67
CA GLY A 180 23.93 -26.56 34.18
C GLY A 180 23.72 -28.06 34.41
N ALA A 181 24.83 -28.81 34.48
CA ALA A 181 24.86 -30.25 34.75
C ALA A 181 24.22 -30.66 36.09
N SER A 182 24.04 -29.74 37.04
CA SER A 182 23.34 -30.01 38.31
C SER A 182 21.86 -30.35 38.12
N ALA A 183 21.24 -29.86 37.03
CA ALA A 183 19.87 -30.23 36.67
C ALA A 183 19.81 -31.62 36.01
N TRP A 184 20.92 -32.08 35.40
CA TRP A 184 20.99 -33.35 34.66
C TRP A 184 22.35 -34.04 34.87
N PRO A 185 22.49 -34.87 35.93
CA PRO A 185 23.78 -35.46 36.30
C PRO A 185 24.39 -36.42 35.24
N SER A 186 23.57 -36.98 34.35
CA SER A 186 23.97 -37.96 33.33
C SER A 186 23.96 -37.43 31.90
N ASP A 187 23.39 -36.24 31.66
CA ASP A 187 23.15 -35.69 30.32
C ASP A 187 23.78 -34.29 30.20
N THR A 188 24.21 -33.92 28.99
CA THR A 188 24.81 -32.61 28.72
C THR A 188 23.84 -31.73 27.94
N PHE A 189 23.69 -30.46 28.34
CA PHE A 189 22.94 -29.49 27.56
C PHE A 189 23.59 -29.25 26.19
N VAL A 190 22.85 -29.50 25.11
CA VAL A 190 23.31 -29.38 23.72
C VAL A 190 22.63 -28.24 22.95
N GLY A 191 21.71 -27.52 23.57
CA GLY A 191 21.07 -26.32 23.01
C GLY A 191 19.58 -26.28 23.28
N TRP A 192 18.85 -25.54 22.45
CA TRP A 192 17.43 -25.30 22.64
C TRP A 192 16.60 -25.97 21.56
N THR A 193 15.34 -26.27 21.86
CA THR A 193 14.39 -26.85 20.91
C THR A 193 13.03 -26.21 21.04
N THR A 194 12.28 -26.13 19.93
CA THR A 194 10.90 -25.60 19.93
C THR A 194 9.88 -26.65 20.37
N THR A 195 10.28 -27.91 20.50
CA THR A 195 9.38 -29.02 20.85
C THR A 195 9.75 -29.57 22.22
N TYR A 196 8.84 -29.43 23.18
CA TYR A 196 9.00 -30.09 24.46
C TYR A 196 8.99 -31.63 24.31
N SER A 197 9.95 -32.31 24.95
CA SER A 197 10.06 -33.77 24.93
C SER A 197 10.46 -34.32 26.30
N ALA A 198 9.49 -34.84 27.05
CA ALA A 198 9.71 -35.49 28.34
C ALA A 198 10.68 -36.69 28.26
N SER A 199 10.72 -37.40 27.11
CA SER A 199 11.59 -38.56 26.89
C SER A 199 13.02 -38.20 26.49
N LYS A 200 13.31 -36.90 26.29
CA LYS A 200 14.65 -36.38 25.92
C LYS A 200 15.28 -37.10 24.70
N SER A 201 14.46 -37.54 23.74
CA SER A 201 14.89 -38.38 22.60
C SER A 201 14.78 -37.69 21.23
N SER A 202 14.23 -36.48 21.16
CA SER A 202 14.07 -35.73 19.91
C SER A 202 15.41 -35.26 19.34
N ASP A 203 15.70 -35.49 18.07
CA ASP A 203 16.87 -34.91 17.39
C ASP A 203 16.66 -33.44 16.99
N ALA A 204 15.51 -32.84 17.32
CA ALA A 204 15.21 -31.45 16.94
C ALA A 204 16.01 -30.45 17.80
N LEU A 205 16.88 -29.69 17.13
CA LEU A 205 17.59 -28.52 17.67
C LEU A 205 17.09 -27.27 16.95
N TYR A 206 16.90 -26.18 17.68
CA TYR A 206 16.70 -24.87 17.07
C TYR A 206 18.06 -24.34 16.60
N GLU A 207 18.25 -24.28 15.29
CA GLU A 207 19.52 -23.94 14.63
C GLU A 207 19.50 -22.51 14.05
N GLY A 208 18.60 -21.64 14.54
CA GLY A 208 18.46 -20.25 14.09
C GLY A 208 17.43 -20.04 12.98
N ALA A 209 16.32 -20.79 12.99
CA ALA A 209 15.19 -20.54 12.10
C ALA A 209 14.47 -19.22 12.44
N ALA A 210 13.89 -18.54 11.47
CA ALA A 210 13.12 -17.32 11.70
C ALA A 210 11.91 -17.57 12.63
N ILE A 211 11.73 -16.70 13.63
CA ILE A 211 10.64 -16.80 14.62
C ILE A 211 9.55 -15.80 14.27
N ASN A 212 8.33 -16.30 14.00
CA ASN A 212 7.21 -15.49 13.51
C ASN A 212 6.08 -15.27 14.53
N ALA A 213 6.17 -15.90 15.71
CA ALA A 213 5.23 -15.77 16.80
C ALA A 213 5.95 -16.02 18.13
N ASP A 214 5.33 -15.63 19.25
CA ASP A 214 5.84 -15.93 20.58
C ASP A 214 6.18 -17.42 20.70
N THR A 215 7.41 -17.71 21.11
CA THR A 215 7.97 -19.05 21.04
C THR A 215 8.68 -19.39 22.33
N THR A 216 8.29 -20.51 22.94
CA THR A 216 9.02 -21.10 24.05
C THR A 216 10.06 -22.08 23.52
N LEU A 217 11.30 -21.88 23.95
CA LEU A 217 12.44 -22.73 23.70
C LEU A 217 12.72 -23.56 24.95
N TYR A 218 12.74 -24.88 24.76
CA TYR A 218 12.96 -25.86 25.80
C TYR A 218 14.39 -26.38 25.78
N PRO A 219 14.98 -26.74 26.92
CA PRO A 219 16.35 -27.18 26.99
C PRO A 219 16.48 -28.59 26.41
N ARG A 220 17.43 -28.77 25.48
CA ARG A 220 17.77 -30.07 24.89
C ARG A 220 19.04 -30.59 25.55
N VAL A 221 18.97 -31.79 26.12
CA VAL A 221 20.11 -32.49 26.73
C VAL A 221 20.38 -33.81 26.03
N ALA A 222 21.63 -34.23 25.88
CA ALA A 222 22.00 -35.49 25.25
C ALA A 222 22.97 -36.30 26.12
N ALA A 223 22.87 -37.64 26.03
CA ALA A 223 23.83 -38.53 26.66
C ALA A 223 25.22 -38.37 26.03
N ALA A 224 26.29 -38.58 26.80
CA ALA A 224 27.67 -38.25 26.42
C ALA A 224 28.10 -38.78 25.04
N GLN A 225 27.65 -39.96 24.63
CA GLN A 225 27.95 -40.56 23.31
C GLN A 225 27.35 -39.81 22.11
N ASN A 226 26.35 -38.96 22.34
CA ASN A 226 25.63 -38.20 21.32
C ASN A 226 25.98 -36.71 21.37
N VAL A 227 26.97 -36.31 22.16
CA VAL A 227 27.38 -34.92 22.34
C VAL A 227 28.61 -34.64 21.47
N ALA A 228 28.55 -33.54 20.71
CA ALA A 228 29.73 -32.90 20.15
C ALA A 228 30.10 -31.68 21.00
N THR A 229 31.40 -31.47 21.22
CA THR A 229 31.91 -30.36 22.04
C THR A 229 32.75 -29.43 21.18
N ILE A 230 32.48 -28.13 21.29
CA ILE A 230 33.19 -27.06 20.60
C ILE A 230 33.93 -26.24 21.63
N THR A 231 35.22 -26.02 21.39
CA THR A 231 36.06 -25.15 22.21
C THR A 231 36.39 -23.89 21.44
N PHE A 232 35.90 -22.74 21.89
CA PHE A 232 36.27 -21.42 21.39
C PHE A 232 37.49 -20.89 22.13
N ARG A 233 38.40 -20.23 21.41
CA ARG A 233 39.57 -19.55 21.96
C ARG A 233 39.67 -18.14 21.42
N ASN A 234 40.05 -17.20 22.29
CA ASN A 234 40.47 -15.87 21.87
C ASN A 234 41.95 -15.89 21.47
N LEU A 235 42.34 -15.00 20.57
CA LEU A 235 43.73 -14.81 20.17
C LEU A 235 44.58 -14.39 21.39
N GLY A 236 45.65 -15.11 21.69
CA GLY A 236 46.62 -14.77 22.75
C GLY A 236 46.17 -15.04 24.19
N GLU A 237 44.95 -15.51 24.43
CA GLU A 237 44.44 -15.83 25.77
C GLU A 237 44.41 -17.33 26.06
N SER A 238 44.67 -17.71 27.31
CA SER A 238 44.51 -19.08 27.80
C SER A 238 43.05 -19.47 28.08
N VAL A 239 42.12 -18.51 28.01
CA VAL A 239 40.70 -18.70 28.34
C VAL A 239 40.00 -19.45 27.20
N LYS A 240 39.41 -20.59 27.56
CA LYS A 240 38.69 -21.47 26.65
C LYS A 240 37.21 -21.42 27.00
N PHE A 241 36.35 -21.11 26.03
CA PHE A 241 34.91 -21.29 26.19
C PHE A 241 34.53 -22.62 25.57
N THR A 242 33.77 -23.44 26.28
CA THR A 242 33.34 -24.74 25.76
C THR A 242 31.83 -24.78 25.71
N ARG A 243 31.28 -25.16 24.55
CA ARG A 243 29.84 -25.39 24.35
C ARG A 243 29.61 -26.77 23.76
N ALA A 244 28.49 -27.37 24.12
CA ALA A 244 28.06 -28.64 23.56
C ALA A 244 26.92 -28.44 22.54
N THR A 245 26.90 -29.31 21.53
CA THR A 245 25.84 -29.46 20.53
C THR A 245 25.54 -30.95 20.28
N LEU A 246 24.47 -31.25 19.55
CA LEU A 246 24.11 -32.61 19.19
C LEU A 246 25.05 -33.13 18.09
N ASN A 247 25.57 -34.34 18.24
CA ASN A 247 26.46 -34.95 17.26
C ASN A 247 25.76 -35.09 15.90
N GLY A 248 26.38 -34.60 14.83
CA GLY A 248 25.78 -34.59 13.48
C GLY A 248 24.85 -33.42 13.19
N HIS A 249 24.80 -32.39 14.06
CA HIS A 249 24.03 -31.16 13.87
C HIS A 249 24.92 -29.92 13.72
N ALA A 250 24.36 -28.90 13.08
CA ALA A 250 24.97 -27.58 13.02
C ALA A 250 25.08 -26.96 14.43
N PHE A 251 26.11 -26.16 14.68
CA PHE A 251 26.16 -25.39 15.92
C PHE A 251 25.23 -24.17 15.83
N PRO A 252 24.30 -23.97 16.79
CA PRO A 252 23.44 -22.80 16.74
C PRO A 252 24.23 -21.50 16.95
N ALA A 253 24.37 -20.68 15.90
CA ALA A 253 25.20 -19.47 15.90
C ALA A 253 24.80 -18.44 16.97
N TYR A 254 23.53 -18.40 17.37
CA TYR A 254 23.06 -17.53 18.45
C TYR A 254 23.61 -17.92 19.83
N ARG A 255 24.26 -19.09 19.98
CA ARG A 255 24.91 -19.53 21.23
C ARG A 255 26.40 -19.23 21.27
N LEU A 256 26.90 -18.42 20.34
CA LEU A 256 28.29 -18.01 20.32
C LEU A 256 28.65 -17.24 21.60
N PRO A 257 29.82 -17.52 22.21
CA PRO A 257 30.29 -16.72 23.33
C PRO A 257 30.58 -15.29 22.86
N MET A 258 30.04 -14.32 23.58
CA MET A 258 30.43 -12.92 23.43
C MET A 258 31.79 -12.72 24.09
N ASN A 259 32.76 -12.18 23.35
CA ASN A 259 33.94 -11.58 23.95
C ASN A 259 34.03 -10.12 23.55
N GLN A 260 34.09 -9.24 24.54
CA GLN A 260 34.17 -7.78 24.37
C GLN A 260 35.54 -7.31 23.85
N ASN A 261 36.56 -8.18 23.82
CA ASN A 261 37.96 -7.81 23.51
C ASN A 261 38.56 -8.57 22.31
N ALA A 262 37.75 -9.18 21.44
CA ALA A 262 38.24 -10.04 20.37
C ALA A 262 38.87 -9.26 19.20
N LYS A 263 40.14 -9.58 18.87
CA LYS A 263 40.91 -9.01 17.75
C LYS A 263 40.83 -9.88 16.49
N GLY A 264 39.64 -9.95 15.91
CA GLY A 264 39.36 -10.73 14.70
C GLY A 264 37.87 -11.06 14.58
N SER A 265 37.46 -11.60 13.43
CA SER A 265 36.08 -12.00 13.17
C SER A 265 35.96 -13.52 13.11
N TRP A 266 34.87 -14.05 13.65
CA TRP A 266 34.48 -15.44 13.45
C TRP A 266 33.89 -15.59 12.05
N ASP A 267 34.68 -16.07 11.09
CA ASP A 267 34.20 -16.46 9.77
C ASP A 267 33.93 -17.98 9.78
N TYR A 268 32.74 -18.37 10.26
CA TYR A 268 32.35 -19.77 10.36
C TYR A 268 31.00 -20.00 9.67
N ASP A 269 30.95 -21.01 8.80
CA ASP A 269 29.70 -21.52 8.25
C ASP A 269 28.97 -22.39 9.27
N PHE A 270 28.15 -21.76 10.12
CA PHE A 270 27.37 -22.41 11.19
C PHE A 270 26.30 -23.36 10.68
N LYS A 271 26.19 -23.60 9.37
CA LYS A 271 25.20 -24.49 8.77
C LYS A 271 25.74 -25.91 8.55
N THR A 272 27.04 -26.13 8.70
CA THR A 272 27.64 -27.46 8.50
C THR A 272 27.56 -28.30 9.78
N PRO A 273 27.10 -29.57 9.70
CA PRO A 273 27.07 -30.50 10.82
C PRO A 273 28.42 -30.74 11.50
N ILE A 274 28.44 -30.75 12.83
CA ILE A 274 29.64 -30.98 13.65
C ILE A 274 29.63 -32.42 14.19
N SER A 275 30.76 -33.11 14.07
CA SER A 275 30.98 -34.45 14.64
C SER A 275 31.73 -34.38 15.98
N ALA A 276 31.56 -35.42 16.81
CA ALA A 276 32.22 -35.53 18.11
C ALA A 276 33.75 -35.35 18.02
N GLY A 277 34.30 -34.40 18.78
CA GLY A 277 35.75 -34.18 18.90
C GLY A 277 36.38 -33.11 18.00
N LYS A 278 35.60 -32.30 17.25
CA LYS A 278 36.16 -31.20 16.44
C LYS A 278 36.47 -29.92 17.24
N ASN A 279 37.65 -29.33 17.01
CA ASN A 279 38.07 -28.05 17.58
C ASN A 279 37.91 -26.89 16.57
N ILE A 280 37.52 -25.70 17.05
CA ILE A 280 37.34 -24.48 16.25
C ILE A 280 38.20 -23.36 16.88
N GLY A 281 39.31 -22.93 16.26
CA GLY A 281 40.20 -21.88 16.80
C GLY A 281 41.60 -21.87 16.19
N THR A 282 42.45 -20.90 16.58
CA THR A 282 43.84 -20.82 16.08
C THR A 282 44.75 -21.85 16.78
N GLY A 283 45.54 -22.57 15.99
CA GLY A 283 46.46 -23.58 16.48
C GLY A 283 47.75 -22.95 16.99
N ASN A 284 47.99 -23.00 18.31
CA ASN A 284 49.32 -23.40 18.77
C ASN A 284 49.32 -24.06 20.16
N ASP A 285 50.14 -25.12 20.24
CA ASP A 285 50.77 -25.75 21.40
C ASP A 285 50.03 -26.74 22.32
N TYR A 286 48.88 -27.32 21.95
CA TYR A 286 48.47 -28.60 22.61
C TYR A 286 47.58 -29.53 21.75
N TYR A 287 47.17 -29.09 20.57
CA TYR A 287 46.53 -29.89 19.53
C TYR A 287 47.19 -29.50 18.20
N ASN A 288 47.39 -30.45 17.28
CA ASN A 288 48.04 -30.15 16.00
C ASN A 288 47.15 -29.19 15.20
N ALA A 289 47.74 -28.31 14.37
CA ALA A 289 46.98 -27.45 13.45
C ALA A 289 46.06 -28.26 12.51
N ASP A 290 46.37 -29.54 12.30
CA ASP A 290 45.57 -30.51 11.56
C ASP A 290 44.28 -30.97 12.29
N ASP A 291 44.12 -30.66 13.59
CA ASP A 291 42.92 -30.97 14.41
C ASP A 291 41.87 -29.84 14.40
N VAL A 292 42.17 -28.72 13.75
CA VAL A 292 41.25 -27.58 13.56
C VAL A 292 40.48 -27.78 12.26
N ASP A 293 39.15 -27.60 12.31
CA ASP A 293 38.32 -27.72 11.10
C ASP A 293 38.63 -26.61 10.08
N ALA A 294 39.00 -26.96 8.85
CA ALA A 294 39.44 -26.00 7.83
C ALA A 294 38.34 -25.02 7.37
N ASN A 295 37.06 -25.34 7.63
CA ASN A 295 35.91 -24.50 7.33
C ASN A 295 35.52 -23.56 8.49
N ALA A 296 36.37 -23.50 9.52
CA ALA A 296 36.10 -22.88 10.81
C ALA A 296 37.20 -21.88 11.20
N VAL A 297 37.37 -20.85 10.37
CA VAL A 297 38.52 -19.96 10.49
C VAL A 297 38.12 -18.72 11.28
N PHE A 298 38.59 -18.62 12.52
CA PHE A 298 38.76 -17.29 13.11
C PHE A 298 39.83 -16.61 12.28
N THR A 299 39.46 -15.60 11.49
CA THR A 299 40.42 -14.85 10.67
C THR A 299 41.27 -14.03 11.63
N PRO A 300 42.53 -14.44 11.90
CA PRO A 300 43.39 -13.68 12.79
C PRO A 300 43.80 -12.42 12.05
N ALA A 301 43.98 -11.32 12.76
CA ALA A 301 44.78 -10.23 12.23
C ALA A 301 46.15 -10.76 11.77
N ASP A 302 46.77 -10.11 10.78
CA ASP A 302 48.14 -10.45 10.35
C ASP A 302 49.03 -10.59 11.60
N ALA A 303 49.76 -11.72 11.74
CA ALA A 303 50.58 -11.99 12.93
C ALA A 303 51.71 -10.95 13.13
N SER A 304 52.00 -10.14 12.11
CA SER A 304 52.90 -8.99 12.17
C SER A 304 52.22 -7.65 12.49
N ALA A 305 50.88 -7.60 12.45
CA ALA A 305 50.11 -6.42 12.79
C ALA A 305 50.09 -6.20 14.29
N GLN A 306 50.24 -4.93 14.67
CA GLN A 306 50.21 -4.52 16.07
C GLN A 306 48.77 -4.26 16.51
N ASP A 307 48.49 -4.49 17.78
CA ASP A 307 47.27 -4.03 18.41
C ASP A 307 47.23 -2.52 18.40
N VAL A 308 46.16 -1.94 17.85
CA VAL A 308 46.00 -0.49 17.81
C VAL A 308 44.66 -0.07 18.39
N THR A 309 44.71 0.81 19.38
CA THR A 309 43.55 1.59 19.81
C THR A 309 43.58 2.94 19.11
N VAL A 310 42.61 3.19 18.22
CA VAL A 310 42.41 4.51 17.64
C VAL A 310 41.49 5.30 18.56
N VAL A 311 41.96 6.47 19.01
CA VAL A 311 41.25 7.35 19.93
C VAL A 311 40.84 8.62 19.20
N PHE A 312 39.54 8.82 19.01
CA PHE A 312 38.98 10.01 18.40
C PHE A 312 38.78 11.10 19.45
N ASN A 313 39.52 12.20 19.32
CA ASN A 313 39.47 13.36 20.17
C ASN A 313 38.69 14.48 19.47
N TYR A 314 37.41 14.59 19.81
CA TYR A 314 36.44 15.48 19.18
C TYR A 314 36.67 16.98 19.44
N GLN A 315 37.44 17.36 20.48
CA GLN A 315 37.70 18.77 20.82
C GLN A 315 39.18 19.17 20.79
N ASP A 316 39.40 20.45 20.46
CA ASP A 316 40.70 21.10 20.56
C ASP A 316 41.01 21.49 22.02
N GLY A 317 41.76 20.68 22.78
CA GLY A 317 42.53 21.21 23.92
C GLY A 317 42.14 20.75 25.33
N GLY A 318 41.66 19.52 25.53
CA GLY A 318 41.84 18.81 26.81
C GLY A 318 41.13 19.38 28.05
N ALA A 319 40.06 20.16 27.96
CA ALA A 319 39.32 20.63 29.14
C ALA A 319 37.87 20.10 29.19
N ARG A 320 37.67 19.17 30.14
CA ARG A 320 36.43 18.67 30.77
C ARG A 320 35.39 17.94 29.89
N GLY A 321 35.55 16.61 29.83
CA GLY A 321 34.42 15.67 29.96
C GLY A 321 33.64 15.30 28.70
N VAL A 322 34.27 15.26 27.52
CA VAL A 322 33.60 14.91 26.24
C VAL A 322 34.05 13.53 25.73
N ALA A 323 33.11 12.79 25.15
CA ALA A 323 33.21 11.43 24.65
C ALA A 323 34.45 11.22 23.75
N THR A 324 35.43 10.47 24.25
CA THR A 324 36.45 9.84 23.41
C THR A 324 35.84 8.55 22.87
N GLU A 325 35.70 8.46 21.57
CA GLU A 325 35.39 7.19 20.92
C GLU A 325 36.70 6.42 20.74
N LYS A 326 36.68 5.14 21.12
CA LYS A 326 37.82 4.24 21.00
C LYS A 326 37.44 3.10 20.09
N VAL A 327 38.26 2.90 19.07
CA VAL A 327 38.15 1.74 18.20
C VAL A 327 39.38 0.89 18.43
N GLU A 328 39.16 -0.32 18.94
CA GLU A 328 40.21 -1.33 19.07
C GLU A 328 40.24 -2.16 17.78
N THR A 329 41.40 -2.20 17.14
CA THR A 329 41.62 -2.92 15.88
C THR A 329 43.08 -3.36 15.79
N THR A 330 43.50 -3.85 14.63
CA THR A 330 44.91 -4.12 14.32
C THR A 330 45.44 -3.17 13.26
N SER A 331 46.76 -2.96 13.27
CA SER A 331 47.41 -1.90 12.50
C SER A 331 47.20 -2.02 10.97
N ASP A 332 46.97 -3.22 10.47
CA ASP A 332 46.71 -3.55 9.06
C ASP A 332 45.28 -3.24 8.60
N GLN A 333 44.37 -2.93 9.53
CA GLN A 333 42.95 -2.69 9.22
C GLN A 333 42.67 -1.22 8.91
N GLN A 334 41.67 -0.98 8.07
CA GLN A 334 41.04 0.34 7.94
C GLN A 334 40.17 0.62 9.17
N VAL A 335 40.03 1.90 9.50
CA VAL A 335 39.09 2.34 10.55
C VAL A 335 38.00 3.15 9.87
N THR A 336 36.75 2.94 10.27
CA THR A 336 35.65 3.76 9.78
C THR A 336 35.75 5.17 10.36
N ALA A 337 35.54 6.18 9.52
CA ALA A 337 35.49 7.55 10.02
C ALA A 337 34.33 7.72 11.01
N PRO A 338 34.56 8.35 12.17
CA PRO A 338 33.51 8.60 13.14
C PRO A 338 32.51 9.65 12.61
N THR A 339 31.39 9.84 13.30
CA THR A 339 30.45 10.92 13.00
C THR A 339 31.19 12.26 12.97
N THR A 340 30.91 13.09 11.96
CA THR A 340 31.61 14.36 11.77
C THR A 340 31.36 15.27 12.97
N PRO A 341 32.41 15.68 13.72
CA PRO A 341 32.23 16.51 14.91
C PRO A 341 31.75 17.91 14.54
N ALA A 342 31.13 18.60 15.50
CA ALA A 342 30.82 20.02 15.40
C ALA A 342 31.42 20.81 16.56
N GLN A 343 31.87 22.04 16.30
CA GLN A 343 32.42 22.94 17.32
C GLN A 343 31.85 24.33 17.11
N ALA A 344 31.38 24.95 18.18
CA ALA A 344 30.81 26.28 18.11
C ALA A 344 31.86 27.29 17.61
N GLY A 345 31.52 28.03 16.55
CA GLY A 345 32.37 29.08 16.01
C GLY A 345 33.48 28.60 15.09
N ALA A 346 33.45 27.35 14.62
CA ALA A 346 34.49 26.81 13.74
C ALA A 346 33.92 25.89 12.65
N VAL A 347 34.68 25.75 11.56
CA VAL A 347 34.40 24.76 10.51
C VAL A 347 35.35 23.57 10.69
N PHE A 348 34.83 22.34 10.66
CA PHE A 348 35.64 21.13 10.69
C PHE A 348 36.52 21.01 9.44
N THR A 349 37.77 20.59 9.59
CA THR A 349 38.75 20.51 8.49
C THR A 349 39.26 19.09 8.22
N GLY A 350 39.03 18.16 9.15
CA GLY A 350 39.47 16.77 9.07
C GLY A 350 40.02 16.25 10.40
N TRP A 351 40.42 14.98 10.40
CA TRP A 351 41.11 14.31 11.50
C TRP A 351 42.62 14.32 11.27
N TYR A 352 43.41 14.56 12.31
CA TYR A 352 44.87 14.71 12.22
C TYR A 352 45.58 13.93 13.33
N THR A 353 46.74 13.36 13.04
CA THR A 353 47.51 12.50 13.98
C THR A 353 48.45 13.25 14.93
N VAL A 354 48.75 14.51 14.66
CA VAL A 354 49.71 15.32 15.44
C VAL A 354 49.19 16.74 15.59
N ARG A 355 49.51 17.37 16.73
CA ARG A 355 49.05 18.68 17.14
C ARG A 355 50.22 19.51 17.67
N ASP A 356 50.93 20.26 16.81
CA ASP A 356 51.85 21.29 17.31
C ASP A 356 52.01 22.52 16.39
N ALA A 357 52.60 23.57 16.98
CA ALA A 357 52.83 24.89 16.38
C ALA A 357 53.96 24.92 15.33
N SER A 358 54.61 23.78 15.05
CA SER A 358 55.76 23.62 14.15
C SER A 358 55.45 22.90 12.84
N GLY A 359 54.20 22.50 12.61
CA GLY A 359 53.71 22.24 11.25
C GLY A 359 53.93 20.85 10.67
N GLN A 360 53.90 19.79 11.50
CA GLN A 360 53.55 18.46 10.98
C GLN A 360 52.20 18.03 11.51
N SER A 361 51.14 18.35 10.77
CA SER A 361 49.82 17.72 10.91
C SER A 361 49.53 16.92 9.64
N ASN A 362 49.62 15.59 9.74
CA ASN A 362 49.19 14.72 8.65
C ASN A 362 47.69 14.48 8.81
N LYS A 363 46.92 14.87 7.79
CA LYS A 363 45.50 14.54 7.71
C LYS A 363 45.36 13.03 7.57
N TYR A 364 44.54 12.42 8.43
CA TYR A 364 44.27 10.99 8.40
C TYR A 364 43.36 10.65 7.21
N ASP A 365 43.70 9.57 6.53
CA ASP A 365 43.04 9.05 5.34
C ASP A 365 42.36 7.72 5.68
N PHE A 366 41.04 7.76 5.90
CA PHE A 366 40.26 6.58 6.32
C PHE A 366 40.15 5.49 5.24
N ASP A 367 40.54 5.79 3.98
CA ASP A 367 40.62 4.80 2.91
C ASP A 367 41.91 3.94 3.00
N LYS A 368 42.78 4.19 3.97
CA LYS A 368 44.02 3.45 4.21
C LYS A 368 44.01 2.75 5.57
N SER A 369 44.79 1.68 5.68
CA SER A 369 45.02 1.00 6.97
C SER A 369 45.65 1.95 7.99
N VAL A 370 45.52 1.63 9.28
CA VAL A 370 46.12 2.46 10.33
C VAL A 370 47.64 2.61 10.11
N ASP A 371 48.34 1.54 9.77
CA ASP A 371 49.79 1.53 9.57
C ASP A 371 50.24 2.25 8.28
N ALA A 372 49.39 2.31 7.25
CA ALA A 372 49.61 3.10 6.04
C ALA A 372 49.39 4.60 6.27
N ASN A 373 48.61 4.96 7.28
CA ASN A 373 48.47 6.34 7.75
C ASN A 373 49.60 6.75 8.69
N PHE A 374 49.94 5.89 9.66
CA PHE A 374 50.90 6.17 10.72
C PHE A 374 51.31 4.89 11.45
N LYS A 375 52.63 4.64 11.57
CA LYS A 375 53.17 3.56 12.41
C LYS A 375 53.57 4.11 13.78
N ASP A 376 52.80 3.78 14.81
CA ASP A 376 53.14 4.05 16.22
C ASP A 376 53.68 2.77 16.89
N ALA A 377 54.71 2.88 17.72
CA ALA A 377 55.25 1.77 18.51
C ALA A 377 54.46 1.53 19.81
N THR A 378 53.57 2.44 20.21
CA THR A 378 52.82 2.38 21.47
C THR A 378 51.47 1.66 21.35
N GLY A 379 51.02 1.35 20.13
CA GLY A 379 49.72 0.72 19.88
C GLY A 379 48.52 1.64 20.13
N VAL A 380 48.72 2.97 20.24
CA VAL A 380 47.62 3.93 20.42
C VAL A 380 47.76 5.08 19.42
N VAL A 381 46.77 5.26 18.56
CA VAL A 381 46.75 6.37 17.59
C VAL A 381 45.73 7.42 18.04
N ASN A 382 46.22 8.60 18.39
CA ASN A 382 45.36 9.72 18.77
C ASN A 382 45.02 10.56 17.53
N LEU A 383 43.74 10.60 17.18
CA LEU A 383 43.24 11.46 16.11
C LEU A 383 42.54 12.68 16.71
N TYR A 384 42.95 13.85 16.27
CA TYR A 384 42.40 15.13 16.74
C TYR A 384 41.57 15.78 15.64
N ALA A 385 40.37 16.23 15.99
CA ALA A 385 39.56 17.06 15.11
C ALA A 385 40.25 18.40 14.84
N GLY A 386 40.41 18.78 13.57
CA GLY A 386 40.98 20.07 13.17
C GLY A 386 39.92 21.10 12.82
N TRP A 387 40.15 22.36 13.19
CA TRP A 387 39.14 23.43 13.15
C TRP A 387 39.67 24.71 12.48
N ASP A 388 38.86 25.33 11.62
CA ASP A 388 39.08 26.70 11.13
C ASP A 388 38.18 27.68 11.89
N TYR A 389 38.78 28.41 12.84
CA TYR A 389 38.11 29.46 13.62
C TYR A 389 38.17 30.82 12.95
N THR A 390 38.99 31.02 11.92
CA THR A 390 39.24 32.34 11.32
C THR A 390 38.26 32.59 10.18
N ASN A 391 38.14 31.64 9.24
CA ASN A 391 37.31 31.77 8.05
C ASN A 391 35.97 31.06 8.24
N VAL A 392 35.15 31.61 9.14
CA VAL A 392 33.85 31.05 9.51
C VAL A 392 32.74 32.09 9.43
N SER A 393 31.60 31.66 8.93
CA SER A 393 30.31 32.37 8.90
C SER A 393 29.25 31.50 9.57
N ARG A 394 28.15 32.10 10.02
CA ARG A 394 27.07 31.38 10.71
C ARG A 394 25.75 31.51 9.97
N ILE A 395 25.04 30.39 9.85
CA ILE A 395 23.65 30.32 9.38
C ILE A 395 22.79 29.85 10.55
N LYS A 396 21.72 30.60 10.82
CA LYS A 396 20.69 30.24 11.80
C LYS A 396 19.42 29.86 11.07
N LEU A 397 18.91 28.68 11.40
CA LEU A 397 17.74 28.10 10.79
C LEU A 397 16.65 27.97 11.85
N ASN A 398 15.65 28.84 11.81
CA ASN A 398 14.52 28.78 12.74
C ASN A 398 13.45 27.86 12.19
N LEU A 399 13.28 26.69 12.82
CA LEU A 399 12.31 25.70 12.38
C LEU A 399 10.88 26.11 12.72
N LYS A 400 10.63 26.86 13.81
CA LYS A 400 9.27 27.33 14.16
C LYS A 400 8.21 26.21 14.14
N TYR A 401 8.56 25.04 14.66
CA TYR A 401 7.62 23.92 14.81
C TYR A 401 6.31 24.40 15.47
N LYS A 402 5.17 23.91 14.97
CA LYS A 402 3.84 24.21 15.50
C LYS A 402 3.67 23.65 16.91
N THR A 403 4.27 22.50 17.21
CA THR A 403 4.39 22.00 18.59
C THR A 403 5.42 22.88 19.31
N ALA A 404 5.11 23.40 20.51
CA ALA A 404 5.84 24.42 21.27
C ALA A 404 7.35 24.15 21.53
N LEU A 405 8.16 24.15 20.47
CA LEU A 405 9.61 24.04 20.47
C LEU A 405 10.15 25.32 19.86
N GLY A 406 11.03 26.01 20.58
CA GLY A 406 11.83 27.12 20.05
C GLY A 406 12.91 26.63 19.09
N ALA A 407 12.57 25.68 18.21
CA ALA A 407 13.54 24.85 17.52
C ALA A 407 14.36 25.64 16.51
N ARG A 408 15.69 25.53 16.67
CA ARG A 408 16.66 26.18 15.82
C ARG A 408 17.86 25.29 15.55
N ILE A 409 18.41 25.39 14.35
CA ILE A 409 19.66 24.75 13.96
C ILE A 409 20.70 25.85 13.71
N ILE A 410 21.94 25.60 14.14
CA ILE A 410 23.07 26.49 13.90
C ILE A 410 24.13 25.77 13.07
N GLU A 411 24.46 26.37 11.93
CA GLU A 411 25.51 25.88 11.05
C GLU A 411 26.67 26.88 10.96
N TYR A 412 27.89 26.35 11.12
CA TYR A 412 29.12 27.10 10.89
C TYR A 412 29.73 26.67 9.56
N VAL A 413 29.84 27.61 8.63
CA VAL A 413 30.19 27.35 7.23
C VAL A 413 31.27 28.30 6.75
N ARG A 414 31.92 27.98 5.63
CA ARG A 414 32.93 28.85 5.03
C ARG A 414 32.28 30.11 4.42
N PRO A 415 32.82 31.31 4.64
CA PRO A 415 32.29 32.54 4.06
C PRO A 415 32.18 32.48 2.54
N GLY A 416 31.06 32.97 2.00
CA GLY A 416 30.81 33.00 0.55
C GLY A 416 30.54 31.65 -0.11
N SER A 417 30.61 30.54 0.63
CA SER A 417 30.18 29.23 0.12
C SER A 417 28.66 29.20 -0.14
N THR A 418 28.22 28.40 -1.10
CA THR A 418 26.80 28.11 -1.29
C THR A 418 26.42 26.96 -0.38
N VAL A 419 25.44 27.20 0.49
CA VAL A 419 24.92 26.23 1.44
C VAL A 419 23.56 25.76 0.94
N THR A 420 23.43 24.46 0.74
CA THR A 420 22.14 23.81 0.52
C THR A 420 21.44 23.68 1.86
N LEU A 421 20.21 24.15 1.93
CA LEU A 421 19.46 24.19 3.19
C LEU A 421 18.68 22.87 3.37
N PRO A 422 18.43 22.45 4.63
CA PRO A 422 17.59 21.28 4.90
C PRO A 422 16.22 21.41 4.25
N ALA A 423 15.69 20.34 3.68
CA ALA A 423 14.36 20.30 3.08
C ALA A 423 13.72 18.92 3.32
N GLY A 424 12.41 18.83 3.19
CA GLY A 424 11.69 17.55 3.35
C GLY A 424 11.56 17.07 4.80
N LEU A 425 11.99 17.87 5.78
CA LEU A 425 11.65 17.64 7.19
C LEU A 425 10.14 17.59 7.34
N GLU A 426 9.67 16.71 8.21
CA GLU A 426 8.25 16.49 8.46
C GLU A 426 7.92 16.88 9.91
N GLU A 427 6.78 17.51 10.08
CA GLU A 427 6.20 17.80 11.39
C GLU A 427 4.80 17.19 11.46
N TYR A 428 4.51 16.51 12.57
CA TYR A 428 3.19 15.98 12.87
C TYR A 428 2.65 16.62 14.14
N TYR A 429 1.40 17.07 14.11
CA TYR A 429 0.75 17.75 15.21
C TYR A 429 -0.76 17.54 15.17
N GLN A 430 -1.41 17.66 16.33
CA GLN A 430 -2.87 17.64 16.42
C GLN A 430 -3.41 19.07 16.45
N THR A 431 -4.42 19.34 15.62
CA THR A 431 -5.26 20.54 15.77
C THR A 431 -6.18 20.39 16.99
N GLU A 432 -6.79 21.48 17.47
CA GLU A 432 -7.78 21.43 18.56
C GLU A 432 -8.92 20.44 18.27
N ALA A 433 -9.32 20.29 17.01
CA ALA A 433 -10.36 19.35 16.60
C ALA A 433 -9.90 17.88 16.57
N GLN A 434 -8.59 17.62 16.54
CA GLN A 434 -7.99 16.27 16.50
C GLN A 434 -7.57 15.75 17.88
N GLN A 435 -7.58 16.59 18.93
CA GLN A 435 -7.17 16.23 20.30
C GLN A 435 -8.17 15.30 21.04
N ASP A 436 -8.86 14.41 20.33
CA ASP A 436 -9.71 13.37 20.91
C ASP A 436 -8.84 12.15 21.30
N ALA A 437 -8.96 11.68 22.54
CA ALA A 437 -7.96 10.82 23.20
C ALA A 437 -7.76 9.43 22.54
N ASP A 438 -8.67 8.99 21.66
CA ASP A 438 -8.72 7.61 21.17
C ASP A 438 -8.54 7.44 19.66
N LYS A 439 -8.30 8.51 18.89
CA LYS A 439 -8.34 8.42 17.41
C LYS A 439 -7.00 8.31 16.70
N GLY A 440 -5.87 8.61 17.34
CA GLY A 440 -4.55 8.52 16.67
C GLY A 440 -4.35 9.50 15.51
N GLU A 441 -5.23 10.50 15.37
CA GLU A 441 -5.31 11.38 14.21
C GLU A 441 -4.33 12.55 14.33
N TYR A 442 -3.66 12.92 13.24
CA TYR A 442 -2.73 14.04 13.22
C TYR A 442 -2.72 14.73 11.85
N THR A 443 -2.25 15.97 11.83
CA THR A 443 -1.94 16.72 10.62
C THR A 443 -0.42 16.68 10.39
N ALA A 444 -0.02 16.52 9.13
CA ALA A 444 1.38 16.61 8.72
C ALA A 444 1.66 17.98 8.10
N SER A 445 2.88 18.49 8.27
CA SER A 445 3.43 19.61 7.52
C SER A 445 4.82 19.24 7.04
N LYS A 446 5.19 19.66 5.83
CA LYS A 446 6.51 19.40 5.24
C LYS A 446 7.27 20.70 5.04
N LEU A 447 8.57 20.67 5.31
CA LEU A 447 9.46 21.80 5.05
C LEU A 447 9.69 21.91 3.54
N THR A 448 9.13 22.95 2.92
CA THR A 448 9.20 23.16 1.46
C THR A 448 10.31 24.14 1.06
N GLY A 449 10.81 24.94 2.01
CA GLY A 449 11.95 25.82 1.80
C GLY A 449 12.18 26.73 3.00
N TRP A 450 12.92 27.82 2.79
CA TRP A 450 13.27 28.77 3.84
C TRP A 450 12.99 30.20 3.40
N GLU A 451 12.28 30.96 4.22
CA GLU A 451 12.04 32.38 4.01
C GLU A 451 13.35 33.16 4.23
N TYR A 452 13.74 33.94 3.22
CA TYR A 452 14.96 34.73 3.23
C TYR A 452 14.73 36.17 2.79
N GLY A 453 15.45 37.11 3.44
CA GLY A 453 15.40 38.54 3.13
C GLY A 453 14.11 39.23 3.58
N SER A 454 14.01 40.53 3.31
CA SER A 454 12.84 41.35 3.70
C SER A 454 11.59 41.03 2.90
N ALA A 455 11.74 40.48 1.69
CA ALA A 455 10.65 40.04 0.83
C ALA A 455 10.11 38.65 1.20
N LYS A 456 10.80 37.93 2.11
CA LYS A 456 10.49 36.54 2.51
C LYS A 456 10.46 35.57 1.32
N ASP A 457 11.43 35.70 0.42
CA ASP A 457 11.55 34.78 -0.71
C ASP A 457 11.82 33.37 -0.19
N VAL A 458 11.14 32.36 -0.75
CA VAL A 458 11.33 30.95 -0.37
C VAL A 458 12.51 30.38 -1.15
N VAL A 459 13.58 30.00 -0.44
CA VAL A 459 14.83 29.49 -1.01
C VAL A 459 15.18 28.11 -0.48
N THR A 460 15.90 27.33 -1.28
CA THR A 460 16.46 26.01 -0.89
C THR A 460 18.00 26.02 -0.80
N THR A 461 18.62 27.13 -1.18
CA THR A 461 20.06 27.38 -1.06
C THR A 461 20.29 28.82 -0.66
N VAL A 462 21.31 29.08 0.16
CA VAL A 462 21.73 30.44 0.53
C VAL A 462 23.24 30.59 0.39
N LYS A 463 23.69 31.78 0.00
CA LYS A 463 25.12 32.10 0.04
C LYS A 463 25.51 32.47 1.46
N ALA A 464 26.49 31.78 2.02
CA ALA A 464 27.02 32.08 3.34
C ALA A 464 27.47 33.55 3.39
N PRO A 465 27.19 34.27 4.48
CA PRO A 465 27.53 35.68 4.58
C PRO A 465 29.05 35.87 4.66
N ALA A 466 29.50 37.13 4.66
CA ALA A 466 30.90 37.46 4.85
C ALA A 466 31.47 36.84 6.14
N ALA A 467 32.80 36.70 6.20
CA ALA A 467 33.46 36.14 7.37
C ALA A 467 33.02 36.86 8.63
N LYS A 468 32.77 36.09 9.69
CA LYS A 468 32.27 36.62 10.96
C LYS A 468 30.97 37.42 10.77
N SER A 469 30.06 36.92 9.93
CA SER A 469 28.68 37.41 9.85
C SER A 469 27.64 36.29 10.03
N THR A 470 26.43 36.66 10.42
CA THR A 470 25.31 35.73 10.61
C THR A 470 24.22 36.00 9.59
N THR A 471 23.64 34.94 9.05
CA THR A 471 22.39 34.99 8.29
C THR A 471 21.34 34.13 8.99
N GLU A 472 20.12 34.62 9.04
CA GLU A 472 19.00 33.95 9.70
C GLU A 472 17.88 33.70 8.69
N LEU A 473 17.36 32.48 8.69
CA LEU A 473 16.25 32.06 7.84
C LEU A 473 15.17 31.42 8.71
N THR A 474 13.93 31.51 8.25
CA THR A 474 12.79 30.87 8.90
C THR A 474 12.22 29.79 8.01
N ALA A 475 11.92 28.63 8.56
CA ALA A 475 11.35 27.52 7.84
C ALA A 475 10.00 27.90 7.20
N HIS A 476 9.85 27.54 5.94
CA HIS A 476 8.60 27.65 5.19
C HIS A 476 7.94 26.27 5.11
N TRP A 477 7.05 26.01 6.06
CA TRP A 477 6.27 24.76 6.14
C TRP A 477 5.05 24.82 5.23
N SER A 478 4.69 23.70 4.62
CA SER A 478 3.43 23.57 3.90
C SER A 478 2.25 23.87 4.83
N THR A 479 1.31 24.68 4.37
CA THR A 479 0.02 24.88 5.04
C THR A 479 -0.97 23.79 4.62
N ASP A 480 -0.63 22.55 4.97
CA ASP A 480 -1.51 21.42 4.71
C ASP A 480 -2.76 21.53 5.60
N HIS A 481 -3.93 21.40 4.99
CA HIS A 481 -5.22 21.52 5.69
C HIS A 481 -5.82 20.14 5.90
N ALA A 482 -6.25 19.84 7.13
CA ALA A 482 -6.97 18.63 7.46
C ALA A 482 -8.48 18.89 7.52
N TYR A 483 -9.25 18.03 6.86
CA TYR A 483 -10.71 18.10 6.76
C TYR A 483 -11.34 16.83 7.32
N LEU A 484 -12.34 16.95 8.19
CA LEU A 484 -13.08 15.80 8.71
C LEU A 484 -14.19 15.45 7.72
N LEU A 485 -14.18 14.23 7.21
CA LEU A 485 -15.20 13.73 6.29
C LEU A 485 -16.15 12.79 7.04
N ASP A 486 -17.43 13.13 7.10
CA ASP A 486 -18.50 12.29 7.63
C ASP A 486 -19.20 11.56 6.47
N ALA A 487 -19.14 10.23 6.45
CA ALA A 487 -19.78 9.41 5.44
C ALA A 487 -21.32 9.44 5.52
N ASN A 488 -21.92 10.06 6.54
CA ASN A 488 -23.36 10.31 6.66
C ASN A 488 -24.22 9.07 6.37
N GLY A 489 -24.01 8.01 7.16
CA GLY A 489 -24.72 6.74 7.00
C GLY A 489 -24.16 5.82 5.90
N GLY A 490 -23.08 6.22 5.21
CA GLY A 490 -22.23 5.33 4.41
C GLY A 490 -21.00 4.85 5.18
N LYS A 491 -20.08 4.19 4.47
CA LYS A 491 -18.81 3.69 4.99
C LYS A 491 -17.67 3.95 4.02
N PHE A 492 -16.50 4.31 4.53
CA PHE A 492 -15.26 4.34 3.76
C PHE A 492 -14.72 2.92 3.55
N ALA A 493 -13.64 2.79 2.75
CA ALA A 493 -13.07 1.49 2.39
C ALA A 493 -12.54 0.70 3.60
N ASP A 494 -12.13 1.39 4.66
CA ASP A 494 -11.71 0.83 5.95
C ASP A 494 -12.90 0.44 6.86
N GLY A 495 -14.13 0.69 6.42
CA GLY A 495 -15.37 0.42 7.15
C GLY A 495 -15.79 1.52 8.13
N SER A 496 -14.99 2.58 8.28
CA SER A 496 -15.29 3.74 9.14
C SER A 496 -16.46 4.57 8.60
N THR A 497 -17.14 5.28 9.48
CA THR A 497 -18.22 6.23 9.12
C THR A 497 -17.72 7.66 9.03
N SER A 498 -16.46 7.92 9.41
CA SER A 498 -15.81 9.22 9.31
C SER A 498 -14.32 9.02 9.09
N GLN A 499 -13.70 9.85 8.25
CA GLN A 499 -12.28 9.79 7.93
C GLN A 499 -11.73 11.21 7.79
N TRP A 500 -10.51 11.48 8.23
CA TRP A 500 -9.83 12.75 7.91
C TRP A 500 -9.12 12.69 6.56
N ALA A 501 -9.13 13.81 5.85
CA ALA A 501 -8.36 14.00 4.62
C ALA A 501 -7.45 15.22 4.75
N THR A 502 -6.15 15.03 4.52
CA THR A 502 -5.17 16.11 4.45
C THR A 502 -4.95 16.52 3.00
N VAL A 503 -5.08 17.81 2.71
CA VAL A 503 -4.83 18.38 1.39
C VAL A 503 -3.62 19.29 1.47
N ALA A 504 -2.64 19.03 0.60
CA ALA A 504 -1.43 19.83 0.53
C ALA A 504 -1.73 21.26 0.05
N GLU A 505 -0.96 22.23 0.52
CA GLU A 505 -1.10 23.62 0.10
C GLU A 505 -1.10 23.77 -1.44
N GLY A 506 -2.14 24.40 -1.99
CA GLY A 506 -2.29 24.64 -3.42
C GLY A 506 -2.70 23.42 -4.25
N ALA A 507 -2.85 22.23 -3.64
CA ALA A 507 -3.36 21.05 -4.32
C ALA A 507 -4.88 21.12 -4.54
N ALA A 508 -5.36 20.47 -5.60
CA ALA A 508 -6.80 20.28 -5.79
C ALA A 508 -7.36 19.36 -4.69
N ILE A 509 -8.48 19.74 -4.09
CA ILE A 509 -9.13 18.94 -3.05
C ILE A 509 -9.73 17.69 -3.71
N SER A 510 -9.25 16.51 -3.30
CA SER A 510 -9.74 15.21 -3.72
C SER A 510 -9.95 14.32 -2.50
N PHE A 511 -11.20 14.13 -2.11
CA PHE A 511 -11.56 13.33 -0.94
C PHE A 511 -11.90 11.87 -1.32
N PRO A 512 -11.56 10.90 -0.46
CA PRO A 512 -11.99 9.51 -0.64
C PRO A 512 -13.52 9.44 -0.69
N VAL A 513 -14.09 8.68 -1.63
CA VAL A 513 -15.54 8.58 -1.80
C VAL A 513 -16.07 7.41 -0.97
N PRO A 514 -16.93 7.62 0.05
CA PRO A 514 -17.54 6.53 0.79
C PRO A 514 -18.54 5.76 -0.09
N THR A 515 -18.94 4.58 0.36
CA THR A 515 -20.00 3.78 -0.24
C THR A 515 -21.19 3.63 0.69
N ARG A 516 -22.41 3.55 0.13
CA ARG A 516 -23.63 3.29 0.89
C ARG A 516 -24.56 2.44 0.04
N ALA A 517 -24.95 1.28 0.55
CA ALA A 517 -25.79 0.33 -0.19
C ALA A 517 -27.11 0.97 -0.64
N GLY A 518 -27.43 0.92 -1.93
CA GLY A 518 -28.65 1.51 -2.51
C GLY A 518 -28.54 3.01 -2.87
N TYR A 519 -27.39 3.63 -2.64
CA TYR A 519 -27.15 5.05 -2.92
C TYR A 519 -25.90 5.24 -3.77
N THR A 520 -25.96 6.23 -4.66
CA THR A 520 -24.83 6.80 -5.37
C THR A 520 -24.34 8.01 -4.58
N PHE A 521 -23.03 8.11 -4.36
CA PHE A 521 -22.42 9.32 -3.82
C PHE A 521 -22.55 10.46 -4.85
N GLY A 522 -22.87 11.67 -4.42
CA GLY A 522 -22.93 12.81 -5.36
C GLY A 522 -21.97 13.95 -5.05
N ALA A 523 -21.83 14.39 -3.80
CA ALA A 523 -20.93 15.51 -3.44
C ALA A 523 -20.66 15.55 -1.93
N TRP A 524 -19.66 16.35 -1.55
CA TRP A 524 -19.39 16.70 -0.16
C TRP A 524 -20.02 18.04 0.18
N GLN A 525 -20.90 18.09 1.17
CA GLN A 525 -21.43 19.34 1.70
C GLN A 525 -20.50 19.91 2.77
N VAL A 526 -20.18 21.20 2.69
CA VAL A 526 -19.46 21.89 3.77
C VAL A 526 -20.38 22.03 4.98
N VAL A 527 -19.89 21.65 6.16
CA VAL A 527 -20.58 21.81 7.45
C VAL A 527 -19.65 22.58 8.39
N SER A 528 -20.04 23.79 8.77
CA SER A 528 -19.35 24.59 9.79
C SER A 528 -20.02 24.42 11.15
N ASP A 529 -19.22 24.40 12.22
CA ASP A 529 -19.72 24.61 13.58
C ASP A 529 -19.78 26.14 13.83
N GLY A 530 -20.86 26.80 13.40
CA GLY A 530 -21.14 28.22 13.66
C GLY A 530 -20.89 29.20 12.49
N ASP A 531 -21.66 30.31 12.51
CA ASP A 531 -21.83 31.40 11.52
C ASP A 531 -20.63 31.65 10.57
N SER A 532 -20.53 30.83 9.52
CA SER A 532 -19.50 30.95 8.48
C SER A 532 -20.14 30.99 7.09
N ALA A 533 -19.68 31.89 6.22
CA ALA A 533 -20.22 32.16 4.88
C ALA A 533 -20.16 30.97 3.87
N ALA A 534 -19.68 29.79 4.29
CA ALA A 534 -19.54 28.59 3.47
C ALA A 534 -20.69 27.58 3.62
N GLU A 535 -21.63 27.80 4.56
CA GLU A 535 -22.86 27.01 4.64
C GLU A 535 -23.63 27.12 3.33
N GLY A 536 -23.92 25.96 2.72
CA GLY A 536 -24.56 25.91 1.41
C GLY A 536 -23.60 25.84 0.22
N LEU A 537 -22.35 25.40 0.42
CA LEU A 537 -21.48 24.97 -0.68
C LEU A 537 -21.36 23.44 -0.72
N VAL A 538 -21.24 22.89 -1.93
CA VAL A 538 -20.91 21.49 -2.18
C VAL A 538 -19.65 21.36 -3.04
N LEU A 539 -18.78 20.44 -2.66
CA LEU A 539 -17.59 20.05 -3.40
C LEU A 539 -17.88 18.82 -4.25
N ASN A 540 -17.63 18.92 -5.55
CA ASN A 540 -17.68 17.79 -6.46
C ASN A 540 -16.32 17.07 -6.46
N SER A 541 -16.30 15.83 -5.96
CA SER A 541 -15.08 15.01 -5.89
C SER A 541 -14.47 14.64 -7.25
N ALA A 542 -15.23 14.72 -8.35
CA ALA A 542 -14.73 14.36 -9.67
C ALA A 542 -13.85 15.45 -10.30
N ASN A 543 -14.10 16.72 -9.99
CA ASN A 543 -13.35 17.85 -10.56
C ASN A 543 -12.73 18.78 -9.51
N GLY A 544 -12.96 18.54 -8.21
CA GLY A 544 -12.41 19.32 -7.11
C GLY A 544 -12.97 20.74 -7.00
N GLN A 545 -14.11 21.04 -7.66
CA GLN A 545 -14.70 22.38 -7.69
C GLN A 545 -15.91 22.51 -6.76
N PHE A 546 -16.11 23.73 -6.24
CA PHE A 546 -17.24 24.08 -5.38
C PHE A 546 -18.39 24.71 -6.15
N TYR A 547 -19.60 24.33 -5.76
CA TYR A 547 -20.86 24.81 -6.31
C TYR A 547 -21.79 25.25 -5.17
N ALA A 548 -22.71 26.17 -5.47
CA ALA A 548 -23.77 26.53 -4.53
C ALA A 548 -24.76 25.38 -4.37
N TYR A 549 -25.08 25.04 -3.13
CA TYR A 549 -26.11 24.10 -2.74
C TYR A 549 -27.47 24.82 -2.72
N ASN A 550 -28.47 24.25 -3.38
CA ASN A 550 -29.86 24.65 -3.27
C ASN A 550 -30.71 23.45 -2.82
N ASP A 551 -31.72 23.69 -1.98
CA ASP A 551 -32.55 22.61 -1.42
C ASP A 551 -33.61 22.07 -2.41
N LYS A 552 -33.54 22.47 -3.69
CA LYS A 552 -34.55 22.21 -4.73
C LYS A 552 -33.89 21.64 -5.99
N PHE A 553 -33.43 20.39 -5.97
CA PHE A 553 -32.77 19.77 -7.12
C PHE A 553 -33.57 18.63 -7.75
N GLU A 554 -33.94 18.81 -9.03
CA GLU A 554 -34.41 17.75 -9.94
C GLU A 554 -33.33 17.29 -10.95
N ASN A 555 -32.21 18.01 -11.13
CA ASN A 555 -31.15 17.60 -12.07
C ASN A 555 -29.74 17.89 -11.52
N PHE A 556 -28.85 16.92 -11.67
CA PHE A 556 -27.41 16.99 -11.37
C PHE A 556 -26.84 18.28 -11.93
N PHE A 557 -26.21 19.09 -11.07
CA PHE A 557 -25.47 20.32 -11.38
C PHE A 557 -25.96 20.96 -12.67
N ASP A 558 -26.91 21.90 -12.61
CA ASP A 558 -27.27 22.70 -13.78
C ASP A 558 -25.98 22.99 -14.54
N ILE A 559 -25.85 22.48 -15.76
CA ILE A 559 -24.60 22.48 -16.53
C ILE A 559 -24.13 23.91 -16.82
N ASN A 560 -24.98 24.89 -16.45
CA ASN A 560 -24.77 26.33 -16.51
C ASN A 560 -24.40 26.98 -15.16
N SER A 561 -24.44 26.27 -14.04
CA SER A 561 -23.97 26.75 -12.75
C SER A 561 -22.45 26.85 -12.77
N LYS A 562 -21.95 28.09 -12.88
CA LYS A 562 -20.51 28.35 -12.85
C LYS A 562 -19.94 27.94 -11.49
N PRO A 563 -18.75 27.31 -11.47
CA PRO A 563 -18.06 27.03 -10.21
C PRO A 563 -17.86 28.34 -9.44
N VAL A 564 -17.99 28.29 -8.12
CA VAL A 564 -17.75 29.44 -7.25
C VAL A 564 -16.25 29.75 -7.30
N VAL A 565 -15.89 30.98 -7.70
CA VAL A 565 -14.48 31.34 -7.99
C VAL A 565 -13.68 31.61 -6.71
N SER A 566 -12.40 31.27 -6.77
CA SER A 566 -11.43 30.96 -5.71
C SER A 566 -11.21 31.94 -4.55
N THR A 567 -11.79 33.14 -4.54
CA THR A 567 -11.56 34.11 -3.45
C THR A 567 -12.24 33.72 -2.14
N GLN A 568 -13.26 32.86 -2.15
CA GLN A 568 -13.94 32.41 -0.91
C GLN A 568 -13.39 31.12 -0.29
N LEU A 569 -12.43 30.44 -0.94
CA LEU A 569 -11.87 29.16 -0.48
C LEU A 569 -10.60 29.31 0.37
N LYS A 570 -9.90 30.43 0.21
CA LYS A 570 -8.67 30.75 0.98
C LYS A 570 -8.97 31.14 2.43
N ASP A 571 -10.24 31.33 2.77
CA ASP A 571 -10.72 31.80 4.07
C ASP A 571 -11.42 30.69 4.88
N LEU A 572 -11.39 29.43 4.41
CA LEU A 572 -11.80 28.26 5.19
C LEU A 572 -10.81 28.05 6.35
N THR A 573 -10.87 28.95 7.32
CA THR A 573 -10.01 29.03 8.49
C THR A 573 -10.79 28.45 9.67
N GLY A 574 -10.32 27.32 10.19
CA GLY A 574 -10.99 26.56 11.26
C GLY A 574 -11.18 25.09 10.89
N PRO A 575 -11.64 24.23 11.83
CA PRO A 575 -11.92 22.84 11.54
C PRO A 575 -13.14 22.72 10.61
N VAL A 576 -12.88 22.60 9.31
CA VAL A 576 -13.93 22.45 8.30
C VAL A 576 -14.32 20.97 8.18
N LYS A 577 -15.59 20.68 8.46
CA LYS A 577 -16.16 19.34 8.32
C LYS A 577 -16.88 19.26 6.97
N PHE A 578 -16.83 18.08 6.36
CA PHE A 578 -17.60 17.77 5.17
C PHE A 578 -18.52 16.59 5.46
N LYS A 579 -19.75 16.69 4.99
CA LYS A 579 -20.75 15.64 5.12
C LYS A 579 -21.07 15.07 3.75
N ALA A 580 -21.03 13.75 3.62
CA ALA A 580 -21.36 13.08 2.37
C ALA A 580 -22.84 13.28 2.06
N LEU A 581 -23.13 13.74 0.86
CA LEU A 581 -24.48 13.73 0.31
C LEU A 581 -24.68 12.43 -0.48
N TRP A 582 -25.87 11.86 -0.33
CA TRP A 582 -26.24 10.58 -0.94
C TRP A 582 -27.47 10.76 -1.81
N TRP A 583 -27.43 10.16 -3.00
CA TRP A 583 -28.54 10.11 -3.92
C TRP A 583 -28.95 8.67 -4.09
N SER A 584 -30.22 8.35 -3.96
CA SER A 584 -30.67 7.01 -4.34
C SER A 584 -30.60 6.89 -5.85
N GLY A 585 -29.89 5.89 -6.39
CA GLY A 585 -30.07 5.46 -7.78
C GLY A 585 -31.47 4.89 -8.07
N ALA A 586 -32.35 4.87 -7.06
CA ALA A 586 -33.77 4.58 -7.19
C ALA A 586 -34.46 5.71 -7.95
N VAL A 587 -34.83 5.38 -9.20
CA VAL A 587 -35.74 6.11 -10.08
C VAL A 587 -36.86 6.77 -9.28
N GLN A 588 -36.97 8.10 -9.37
CA GLN A 588 -38.19 8.80 -8.97
C GLN A 588 -39.35 8.19 -9.76
N VAL A 589 -40.28 7.47 -9.11
CA VAL A 589 -41.48 6.99 -9.80
C VAL A 589 -42.36 8.21 -10.04
N THR A 590 -42.22 8.79 -11.23
CA THR A 590 -43.04 9.92 -11.66
C THR A 590 -44.39 9.41 -12.17
N LYS A 591 -45.39 10.30 -12.17
CA LYS A 591 -46.70 10.02 -12.78
C LYS A 591 -46.55 9.56 -14.24
N ALA A 592 -45.62 10.15 -14.98
CA ALA A 592 -45.32 9.83 -16.38
C ALA A 592 -44.71 8.43 -16.57
N THR A 593 -43.96 7.94 -15.58
CA THR A 593 -43.42 6.57 -15.59
C THR A 593 -44.57 5.58 -15.41
N TYR A 594 -45.44 5.82 -14.43
CA TYR A 594 -46.58 4.97 -14.10
C TYR A 594 -47.69 4.94 -15.18
N ASP A 595 -47.88 6.01 -15.95
CA ASP A 595 -48.92 6.11 -17.00
C ASP A 595 -48.44 5.72 -18.42
N PHE A 596 -47.29 5.03 -18.52
CA PHE A 596 -46.62 4.68 -19.79
C PHE A 596 -46.50 5.89 -20.71
N ASN A 597 -45.79 6.93 -20.26
CA ASN A 597 -45.58 8.18 -21.01
C ASN A 597 -46.90 8.84 -21.47
N GLY A 598 -47.95 8.77 -20.65
CA GLY A 598 -49.26 9.35 -20.92
C GLY A 598 -50.15 8.54 -21.87
N VAL A 599 -49.77 7.30 -22.20
CA VAL A 599 -50.59 6.40 -23.05
C VAL A 599 -51.77 5.83 -22.27
N LEU A 600 -51.58 5.51 -20.99
CA LEU A 600 -52.63 5.00 -20.12
C LEU A 600 -53.37 6.15 -19.47
N LYS A 601 -54.65 6.31 -19.82
CA LYS A 601 -55.50 7.35 -19.23
C LYS A 601 -56.21 6.88 -17.97
N TYR A 602 -56.17 5.57 -17.70
CA TYR A 602 -56.84 4.90 -16.59
C TYR A 602 -58.36 5.16 -16.54
N GLU A 603 -58.95 5.52 -17.67
CA GLU A 603 -60.38 5.87 -17.80
C GLU A 603 -61.24 4.60 -17.90
N ASN A 604 -60.76 3.60 -18.66
CA ASN A 604 -61.40 2.31 -18.85
C ASN A 604 -60.35 1.33 -19.37
N VAL A 605 -60.22 0.18 -18.69
CA VAL A 605 -59.24 -0.86 -19.01
C VAL A 605 -59.31 -1.33 -20.47
N GLU A 606 -60.51 -1.39 -21.06
CA GLU A 606 -60.67 -1.76 -22.48
C GLU A 606 -60.19 -0.68 -23.45
N LYS A 607 -60.35 0.60 -23.08
CA LYS A 607 -59.81 1.72 -23.88
C LYS A 607 -58.29 1.80 -23.78
N ASP A 608 -57.75 1.51 -22.60
CA ASP A 608 -56.31 1.53 -22.37
C ASP A 608 -55.62 0.33 -23.06
N TYR A 609 -56.29 -0.82 -23.19
CA TYR A 609 -55.84 -1.89 -24.11
C TYR A 609 -55.71 -1.36 -25.53
N ALA A 610 -56.76 -0.73 -26.05
CA ALA A 610 -56.78 -0.20 -27.41
C ALA A 610 -55.72 0.90 -27.62
N ALA A 611 -55.42 1.70 -26.60
CA ALA A 611 -54.38 2.73 -26.65
C ALA A 611 -52.97 2.13 -26.73
N VAL A 612 -52.69 1.09 -25.96
CA VAL A 612 -51.41 0.36 -26.02
C VAL A 612 -51.29 -0.42 -27.34
N GLU A 613 -52.39 -0.99 -27.85
CA GLU A 613 -52.44 -1.58 -29.19
C GLU A 613 -52.12 -0.53 -30.28
N ALA A 614 -52.73 0.66 -30.19
CA ALA A 614 -52.46 1.76 -31.10
C ALA A 614 -51.00 2.28 -31.03
N ALA A 615 -50.31 2.05 -29.91
CA ALA A 615 -48.88 2.30 -29.76
C ALA A 615 -47.98 1.23 -30.44
N GLY A 616 -48.58 0.30 -31.20
CA GLY A 616 -47.87 -0.69 -32.01
C GLY A 616 -47.54 -1.99 -31.27
N TYR A 617 -48.26 -2.30 -30.19
CA TYR A 617 -48.11 -3.56 -29.45
C TYR A 617 -49.24 -4.53 -29.76
N THR A 618 -49.01 -5.84 -29.58
CA THR A 618 -50.04 -6.84 -29.86
C THR A 618 -51.19 -6.75 -28.85
N LYS A 619 -52.40 -7.11 -29.28
CA LYS A 619 -53.60 -7.17 -28.42
C LYS A 619 -53.40 -7.99 -27.15
N ALA A 620 -52.77 -9.16 -27.27
CA ALA A 620 -52.50 -10.02 -26.12
C ALA A 620 -51.50 -9.38 -25.13
N SER A 621 -50.40 -8.79 -25.62
CA SER A 621 -49.42 -8.14 -24.75
C SER A 621 -49.93 -6.83 -24.15
N ALA A 622 -50.73 -6.06 -24.91
CA ALA A 622 -51.36 -4.85 -24.43
C ALA A 622 -52.30 -5.15 -23.25
N LYS A 623 -53.12 -6.20 -23.38
CA LYS A 623 -53.97 -6.66 -22.28
C LYS A 623 -53.17 -7.03 -21.03
N SER A 624 -52.17 -7.90 -21.17
CA SER A 624 -51.35 -8.35 -20.03
C SER A 624 -50.58 -7.22 -19.35
N PHE A 625 -50.04 -6.27 -20.13
CA PHE A 625 -49.35 -5.09 -19.60
C PHE A 625 -50.31 -4.20 -18.81
N VAL A 626 -51.46 -3.85 -19.39
CA VAL A 626 -52.44 -2.96 -18.77
C VAL A 626 -53.02 -3.58 -17.50
N ASP A 627 -53.37 -4.88 -17.51
CA ASP A 627 -53.82 -5.59 -16.31
C ASP A 627 -52.78 -5.52 -15.17
N ALA A 628 -51.50 -5.75 -15.50
CA ALA A 628 -50.41 -5.68 -14.52
C ALA A 628 -50.22 -4.26 -13.96
N GLN A 629 -50.33 -3.23 -14.80
CA GLN A 629 -50.25 -1.83 -14.36
C GLN A 629 -51.42 -1.43 -13.47
N TYR A 630 -52.65 -1.81 -13.82
CA TYR A 630 -53.83 -1.54 -13.00
C TYR A 630 -53.75 -2.15 -11.60
N ALA A 631 -53.07 -3.31 -11.46
CA ALA A 631 -52.83 -3.94 -10.16
C ALA A 631 -51.86 -3.17 -9.24
N LEU A 632 -51.05 -2.25 -9.78
CA LEU A 632 -50.05 -1.47 -9.02
C LEU A 632 -50.60 -0.15 -8.45
N ARG A 633 -51.87 0.18 -8.72
CA ARG A 633 -52.45 1.50 -8.40
C ARG A 633 -52.44 1.83 -6.91
N ASP A 634 -52.82 0.87 -6.08
CA ASP A 634 -52.92 1.10 -4.64
C ASP A 634 -51.53 1.23 -4.00
N GLU A 635 -50.52 0.53 -4.54
CA GLU A 635 -49.13 0.67 -4.12
C GLU A 635 -48.51 2.02 -4.54
N TYR A 636 -48.87 2.54 -5.73
CA TYR A 636 -48.48 3.89 -6.14
C TYR A 636 -49.14 4.98 -5.29
N ALA A 637 -50.43 4.82 -4.96
CA ALA A 637 -51.12 5.74 -4.05
C ALA A 637 -50.45 5.78 -2.67
N ALA A 638 -50.08 4.60 -2.12
CA ALA A 638 -49.33 4.51 -0.88
C ALA A 638 -47.97 5.20 -0.95
N TYR A 639 -47.22 5.02 -2.06
CA TYR A 639 -45.94 5.71 -2.30
C TYR A 639 -46.08 7.24 -2.27
N THR A 640 -47.09 7.80 -2.93
CA THR A 640 -47.29 9.27 -2.97
C THR A 640 -47.70 9.88 -1.62
N GLY A 641 -48.22 9.06 -0.70
CA GLY A 641 -48.56 9.49 0.66
C GLY A 641 -47.38 9.52 1.64
N LEU A 642 -46.19 9.04 1.24
CA LEU A 642 -45.00 9.01 2.08
C LEU A 642 -44.28 10.37 2.09
N LYS A 643 -43.62 10.70 3.20
CA LYS A 643 -42.87 11.96 3.35
C LYS A 643 -41.77 12.07 2.29
N THR A 644 -41.74 13.19 1.57
CA THR A 644 -40.76 13.49 0.53
C THR A 644 -39.33 13.34 1.05
N GLY A 645 -38.52 12.50 0.39
CA GLY A 645 -37.12 12.24 0.75
C GLY A 645 -36.91 11.28 1.91
N SER A 646 -37.97 10.65 2.45
CA SER A 646 -37.84 9.66 3.53
C SER A 646 -37.37 8.28 3.01
N GLN A 647 -36.69 7.51 3.87
CA GLN A 647 -36.28 6.13 3.55
C GLN A 647 -37.47 5.26 3.11
N ALA A 648 -38.62 5.41 3.77
CA ALA A 648 -39.83 4.66 3.43
C ALA A 648 -40.32 4.96 2.00
N GLN A 649 -40.24 6.22 1.57
CA GLN A 649 -40.60 6.62 0.20
C GLN A 649 -39.63 6.01 -0.83
N ILE A 650 -38.35 5.95 -0.51
CA ILE A 650 -37.30 5.36 -1.36
C ILE A 650 -37.52 3.85 -1.51
N ASP A 651 -37.75 3.12 -0.41
CA ASP A 651 -37.96 1.67 -0.44
C ASP A 651 -39.23 1.29 -1.22
N ALA A 652 -40.27 2.13 -1.13
CA ALA A 652 -41.50 1.97 -1.90
C ALA A 652 -41.28 2.23 -3.39
N ALA A 653 -40.50 3.27 -3.75
CA ALA A 653 -40.17 3.59 -5.15
C ALA A 653 -39.44 2.44 -5.85
N VAL A 654 -38.45 1.83 -5.18
CA VAL A 654 -37.67 0.71 -5.74
C VAL A 654 -38.57 -0.49 -6.05
N LYS A 655 -39.42 -0.88 -5.08
CA LYS A 655 -40.34 -2.01 -5.24
C LYS A 655 -41.33 -1.78 -6.38
N LEU A 656 -41.84 -0.56 -6.47
CA LEU A 656 -42.82 -0.18 -7.48
C LEU A 656 -42.21 -0.13 -8.88
N ASN A 657 -40.98 0.40 -9.02
CA ASN A 657 -40.28 0.44 -10.31
C ASN A 657 -39.93 -0.96 -10.82
N ALA A 658 -39.48 -1.87 -9.95
CA ALA A 658 -39.22 -3.26 -10.33
C ALA A 658 -40.49 -3.97 -10.85
N LYS A 659 -41.64 -3.72 -10.23
CA LYS A 659 -42.94 -4.25 -10.68
C LYS A 659 -43.39 -3.62 -11.99
N TYR A 660 -43.14 -2.32 -12.18
CA TYR A 660 -43.39 -1.63 -13.44
C TYR A 660 -42.55 -2.20 -14.59
N ASP A 661 -41.24 -2.41 -14.37
CA ASP A 661 -40.34 -2.99 -15.38
C ASP A 661 -40.76 -4.42 -15.74
N ALA A 662 -41.17 -5.22 -14.75
CA ALA A 662 -41.71 -6.56 -14.98
C ALA A 662 -43.00 -6.52 -15.82
N ALA A 663 -43.90 -5.56 -15.57
CA ALA A 663 -45.08 -5.35 -16.40
C ALA A 663 -44.70 -4.93 -17.83
N LYS A 664 -43.78 -3.97 -17.99
CA LYS A 664 -43.32 -3.49 -19.31
C LYS A 664 -42.67 -4.61 -20.13
N ALA A 665 -41.99 -5.56 -19.49
CA ALA A 665 -41.43 -6.73 -20.16
C ALA A 665 -42.50 -7.65 -20.80
N LEU A 666 -43.78 -7.51 -20.45
CA LEU A 666 -44.89 -8.22 -21.09
C LEU A 666 -45.23 -7.68 -22.49
N LEU A 667 -44.79 -6.45 -22.82
CA LEU A 667 -45.08 -5.79 -24.09
C LEU A 667 -44.32 -6.44 -25.26
N VAL A 668 -45.05 -6.77 -26.33
CA VAL A 668 -44.50 -7.30 -27.58
C VAL A 668 -44.98 -6.43 -28.72
N LYS A 669 -44.05 -5.88 -29.52
CA LYS A 669 -44.41 -5.07 -30.68
C LYS A 669 -45.06 -5.93 -31.76
N SER A 670 -46.06 -5.38 -32.45
CA SER A 670 -46.63 -6.01 -33.64
C SER A 670 -45.64 -5.90 -34.81
N ASN A 671 -45.47 -6.98 -35.57
CA ASN A 671 -44.52 -7.02 -36.68
C ASN A 671 -45.12 -6.58 -38.04
N GLY A 672 -46.17 -5.74 -38.00
CA GLY A 672 -46.42 -4.67 -38.96
C GLY A 672 -46.67 -4.97 -40.45
N ALA A 673 -46.74 -6.21 -40.94
CA ALA A 673 -47.02 -6.42 -42.36
C ALA A 673 -48.54 -6.34 -42.65
N GLU A 674 -48.97 -5.39 -43.48
CA GLU A 674 -50.29 -5.45 -44.11
C GLU A 674 -50.40 -6.76 -44.91
N VAL A 675 -51.29 -7.65 -44.50
CA VAL A 675 -51.60 -8.88 -45.24
C VAL A 675 -52.86 -8.61 -46.08
N PRO A 676 -52.75 -8.54 -47.42
CA PRO A 676 -53.92 -8.38 -48.28
C PRO A 676 -54.95 -9.50 -48.06
N ALA A 677 -56.24 -9.18 -48.25
CA ALA A 677 -57.31 -10.17 -48.16
C ALA A 677 -57.04 -11.39 -49.07
N GLY A 678 -57.17 -12.59 -48.52
CA GLY A 678 -56.86 -13.85 -49.21
C GLY A 678 -55.43 -14.36 -49.05
N ARG A 679 -54.57 -13.63 -48.32
CA ARG A 679 -53.20 -14.04 -47.98
C ARG A 679 -53.03 -14.34 -46.49
N VAL A 680 -51.97 -15.06 -46.15
CA VAL A 680 -51.59 -15.41 -44.77
C VAL A 680 -50.10 -15.18 -44.58
N ALA A 681 -49.71 -14.44 -43.53
CA ALA A 681 -48.30 -14.23 -43.20
C ALA A 681 -47.67 -15.51 -42.62
N VAL A 682 -46.41 -15.78 -42.97
CA VAL A 682 -45.60 -16.81 -42.33
C VAL A 682 -44.46 -16.13 -41.56
N TYR A 683 -44.51 -16.26 -40.24
CA TYR A 683 -43.53 -15.74 -39.29
C TYR A 683 -42.37 -16.72 -39.13
N ARG A 684 -41.15 -16.21 -38.94
CA ARG A 684 -39.96 -17.01 -38.61
C ARG A 684 -39.34 -16.56 -37.28
N ALA A 685 -39.06 -17.48 -36.37
CA ALA A 685 -38.30 -17.23 -35.15
C ALA A 685 -37.11 -18.20 -35.06
N PHE A 686 -35.94 -17.67 -34.68
CA PHE A 686 -34.70 -18.43 -34.50
C PHE A 686 -34.45 -18.72 -33.01
N ASN A 687 -34.11 -19.96 -32.68
CA ASN A 687 -33.72 -20.37 -31.33
C ASN A 687 -32.19 -20.26 -31.15
N PRO A 688 -31.67 -19.24 -30.45
CA PRO A 688 -30.22 -19.14 -30.20
C PRO A 688 -29.71 -20.14 -29.16
N ASN A 689 -30.59 -20.77 -28.39
CA ASN A 689 -30.21 -21.59 -27.22
C ASN A 689 -30.03 -23.08 -27.55
N GLU A 690 -30.16 -23.48 -28.81
CA GLU A 690 -29.98 -24.86 -29.22
C GLU A 690 -28.52 -25.17 -29.57
N THR A 691 -27.94 -26.13 -28.87
CA THR A 691 -26.51 -26.46 -28.88
C THR A 691 -26.02 -27.13 -30.17
N ARG A 692 -26.93 -27.50 -31.09
CA ARG A 692 -26.63 -28.15 -32.38
C ARG A 692 -26.74 -27.25 -33.60
N GLY A 693 -26.71 -25.92 -33.42
CA GLY A 693 -26.67 -24.95 -34.53
C GLY A 693 -27.91 -24.07 -34.67
N GLY A 694 -28.81 -24.07 -33.67
CA GLY A 694 -30.08 -23.33 -33.68
C GLY A 694 -31.22 -24.05 -34.44
N SER A 695 -32.47 -23.74 -34.09
CA SER A 695 -33.68 -24.15 -34.83
C SER A 695 -34.51 -22.95 -35.26
N HIS A 696 -35.09 -23.00 -36.45
CA HIS A 696 -36.10 -22.05 -36.91
C HIS A 696 -37.52 -22.63 -36.79
N LEU A 697 -38.44 -21.82 -36.26
CA LEU A 697 -39.88 -22.05 -36.32
C LEU A 697 -40.47 -21.22 -37.46
N TYR A 698 -41.28 -21.85 -38.32
CA TYR A 698 -42.13 -21.16 -39.29
C TYR A 698 -43.60 -21.41 -38.96
N THR A 699 -44.35 -20.33 -38.76
CA THR A 699 -45.76 -20.45 -38.37
C THR A 699 -46.62 -19.36 -38.97
N THR A 700 -47.88 -19.68 -39.27
CA THR A 700 -48.91 -18.69 -39.56
C THR A 700 -49.63 -18.21 -38.30
N SER A 701 -49.36 -18.83 -37.14
CA SER A 701 -49.92 -18.46 -35.85
C SER A 701 -49.05 -17.40 -35.19
N GLU A 702 -49.52 -16.15 -35.21
CA GLU A 702 -48.87 -15.05 -34.51
C GLU A 702 -48.76 -15.32 -32.99
N ALA A 703 -49.72 -16.06 -32.42
CA ALA A 703 -49.69 -16.47 -31.01
C ALA A 703 -48.54 -17.45 -30.70
N GLU A 704 -48.29 -18.42 -31.59
CA GLU A 704 -47.20 -19.40 -31.45
C GLU A 704 -45.84 -18.71 -31.62
N TYR A 705 -45.72 -17.85 -32.63
CA TYR A 705 -44.53 -17.03 -32.86
C TYR A 705 -44.19 -16.16 -31.64
N ASN A 706 -45.17 -15.45 -31.08
CA ASN A 706 -44.95 -14.59 -29.92
C ASN A 706 -44.65 -15.39 -28.64
N ALA A 707 -45.21 -16.60 -28.49
CA ALA A 707 -44.93 -17.45 -27.35
C ALA A 707 -43.45 -17.87 -27.31
N VAL A 708 -42.87 -18.26 -28.45
CA VAL A 708 -41.45 -18.64 -28.49
C VAL A 708 -40.52 -17.44 -28.34
N VAL A 709 -40.88 -16.25 -28.85
CA VAL A 709 -40.12 -15.02 -28.62
C VAL A 709 -40.07 -14.66 -27.14
N ARG A 710 -41.20 -14.77 -26.42
CA ARG A 710 -41.22 -14.60 -24.95
C ARG A 710 -40.40 -15.67 -24.21
N ALA A 711 -40.28 -16.86 -24.77
CA ALA A 711 -39.42 -17.92 -24.24
C ALA A 711 -37.93 -17.73 -24.59
N GLY A 712 -37.55 -16.58 -25.17
CA GLY A 712 -36.15 -16.22 -25.43
C GLY A 712 -35.68 -16.49 -26.85
N TRP A 713 -36.56 -16.86 -27.78
CA TRP A 713 -36.21 -17.00 -29.20
C TRP A 713 -36.07 -15.62 -29.86
N LYS A 714 -35.16 -15.52 -30.83
CA LYS A 714 -35.01 -14.33 -31.66
C LYS A 714 -36.10 -14.30 -32.73
N GLY A 715 -37.09 -13.44 -32.57
CA GLY A 715 -38.11 -13.22 -33.59
C GLY A 715 -37.55 -12.53 -34.83
N GLU A 716 -37.79 -13.09 -36.02
CA GLU A 716 -37.32 -12.55 -37.31
C GLU A 716 -38.47 -12.01 -38.18
N GLY A 717 -39.70 -12.02 -37.68
CA GLY A 717 -40.85 -11.41 -38.34
C GLY A 717 -41.41 -12.21 -39.52
N VAL A 718 -42.21 -11.54 -40.35
CA VAL A 718 -42.84 -12.15 -41.53
C VAL A 718 -41.80 -12.33 -42.63
N GLN A 719 -41.53 -13.57 -43.02
CA GLN A 719 -40.55 -13.87 -44.07
C GLN A 719 -41.17 -13.86 -45.46
N PHE A 720 -42.41 -14.33 -45.57
CA PHE A 720 -43.17 -14.36 -46.80
C PHE A 720 -44.66 -14.48 -46.51
N GLN A 721 -45.49 -14.21 -47.52
CA GLN A 721 -46.94 -14.36 -47.45
C GLN A 721 -47.39 -15.49 -48.38
N THR A 722 -48.41 -16.22 -47.94
CA THR A 722 -48.97 -17.42 -48.60
C THR A 722 -50.46 -17.19 -48.87
N THR A 723 -51.20 -18.21 -49.35
CA THR A 723 -52.66 -18.07 -49.58
C THR A 723 -53.47 -18.70 -48.45
N SER A 724 -54.64 -18.12 -48.14
CA SER A 724 -55.64 -18.74 -47.27
C SER A 724 -56.49 -19.80 -47.99
N SER A 725 -56.32 -19.96 -49.30
CA SER A 725 -57.08 -20.93 -50.10
C SER A 725 -56.63 -22.38 -49.83
N LYS A 726 -57.52 -23.18 -49.23
CA LYS A 726 -57.27 -24.60 -48.94
C LYS A 726 -57.22 -25.51 -50.18
N SER A 727 -57.56 -25.00 -51.37
CA SER A 727 -57.46 -25.74 -52.64
C SER A 727 -56.09 -25.61 -53.32
N ALA A 728 -55.18 -24.82 -52.74
CA ALA A 728 -53.80 -24.69 -53.21
C ALA A 728 -52.90 -25.83 -52.67
N SER A 729 -51.63 -25.86 -53.09
CA SER A 729 -50.71 -26.95 -52.70
C SER A 729 -50.33 -26.84 -51.22
N PRO A 730 -50.51 -27.88 -50.38
CA PRO A 730 -50.23 -27.80 -48.95
C PRO A 730 -48.74 -27.99 -48.63
N VAL A 731 -48.22 -27.21 -47.68
CA VAL A 731 -46.93 -27.49 -47.01
C VAL A 731 -47.21 -28.22 -45.71
N TYR A 732 -46.71 -29.44 -45.60
CA TYR A 732 -46.85 -30.29 -44.42
C TYR A 732 -45.85 -29.87 -43.34
N ARG A 733 -46.31 -29.69 -42.09
CA ARG A 733 -45.49 -29.40 -40.92
C ARG A 733 -45.32 -30.66 -40.07
N LEU A 734 -44.07 -30.99 -39.75
CA LEU A 734 -43.71 -32.13 -38.91
C LEU A 734 -42.84 -31.65 -37.74
N TYR A 735 -43.06 -32.25 -36.58
CA TYR A 735 -42.32 -31.97 -35.34
C TYR A 735 -41.50 -33.20 -34.92
N ASN A 736 -40.23 -32.98 -34.58
CA ASN A 736 -39.37 -34.01 -34.02
C ASN A 736 -39.42 -33.95 -32.48
N PRO A 737 -40.02 -34.95 -31.81
CA PRO A 737 -40.09 -34.96 -30.34
C PRO A 737 -38.73 -35.19 -29.66
N ASN A 738 -37.68 -35.61 -30.39
CA ASN A 738 -36.39 -35.92 -29.80
C ASN A 738 -35.49 -34.69 -29.60
N ASP A 739 -35.63 -33.66 -30.45
CA ASP A 739 -34.80 -32.44 -30.39
C ASP A 739 -35.61 -31.14 -30.46
N GLY A 740 -36.92 -31.20 -30.74
CA GLY A 740 -37.78 -30.02 -30.83
C GLY A 740 -37.79 -29.34 -32.20
N SER A 741 -37.06 -29.87 -33.19
CA SER A 741 -36.97 -29.29 -34.53
C SER A 741 -38.26 -29.49 -35.35
N HIS A 742 -38.44 -28.63 -36.36
CA HIS A 742 -39.57 -28.70 -37.30
C HIS A 742 -39.09 -28.90 -38.73
N PHE A 743 -39.85 -29.69 -39.49
CA PHE A 743 -39.62 -29.93 -40.92
C PHE A 743 -40.85 -29.55 -41.74
N TYR A 744 -40.61 -28.90 -42.88
CA TYR A 744 -41.64 -28.40 -43.78
C TYR A 744 -41.40 -28.90 -45.19
N THR A 745 -42.39 -29.54 -45.80
CA THR A 745 -42.26 -30.06 -47.18
C THR A 745 -43.56 -29.97 -47.98
N LEU A 746 -43.43 -29.73 -49.29
CA LEU A 746 -44.50 -29.90 -50.27
C LEU A 746 -44.67 -31.37 -50.71
N SER A 747 -43.66 -32.21 -50.49
CA SER A 747 -43.65 -33.60 -50.95
C SER A 747 -44.42 -34.47 -49.97
N GLU A 748 -45.58 -34.95 -50.41
CA GLU A 748 -46.37 -35.92 -49.65
C GLU A 748 -45.57 -37.21 -49.38
N VAL A 749 -44.64 -37.56 -50.29
CA VAL A 749 -43.75 -38.72 -50.13
C VAL A 749 -42.72 -38.48 -49.03
N GLU A 750 -42.06 -37.31 -48.99
CA GLU A 750 -41.12 -36.95 -47.90
C GLU A 750 -41.85 -36.93 -46.56
N TYR A 751 -43.00 -36.24 -46.47
CA TYR A 751 -43.80 -36.18 -45.26
C TYR A 751 -44.15 -37.59 -44.73
N LYS A 752 -44.68 -38.47 -45.58
CA LYS A 752 -45.04 -39.85 -45.18
C LYS A 752 -43.82 -40.66 -44.76
N HIS A 753 -42.67 -40.44 -45.39
CA HIS A 753 -41.43 -41.10 -45.01
C HIS A 753 -40.93 -40.61 -43.65
N THR A 754 -40.93 -39.30 -43.40
CA THR A 754 -40.49 -38.70 -42.14
C THR A 754 -41.40 -39.09 -40.96
N VAL A 755 -42.71 -39.24 -41.18
CA VAL A 755 -43.62 -39.80 -40.16
C VAL A 755 -43.26 -41.26 -39.83
N LYS A 756 -42.96 -42.10 -40.84
CA LYS A 756 -42.49 -43.48 -40.59
C LYS A 756 -41.17 -43.53 -39.83
N ALA A 757 -40.34 -42.49 -39.95
CA ALA A 757 -39.10 -42.31 -39.22
C ALA A 757 -39.28 -41.78 -37.78
N GLY A 758 -40.52 -41.61 -37.30
CA GLY A 758 -40.83 -41.28 -35.89
C GLY A 758 -41.18 -39.82 -35.61
N TRP A 759 -41.26 -38.97 -36.63
CA TRP A 759 -41.68 -37.57 -36.46
C TRP A 759 -43.21 -37.48 -36.35
N LYS A 760 -43.69 -36.47 -35.61
CA LYS A 760 -45.12 -36.20 -35.43
C LYS A 760 -45.62 -35.29 -36.53
N TYR A 761 -46.66 -35.72 -37.24
CA TYR A 761 -47.38 -34.84 -38.16
C TYR A 761 -48.23 -33.83 -37.38
N GLU A 762 -48.03 -32.54 -37.64
CA GLU A 762 -48.76 -31.45 -36.96
C GLU A 762 -49.84 -30.81 -37.82
N GLY A 763 -50.00 -31.26 -39.07
CA GLY A 763 -50.97 -30.72 -40.01
C GLY A 763 -50.33 -29.90 -41.12
N ILE A 764 -51.16 -29.10 -41.78
CA ILE A 764 -50.75 -28.21 -42.87
C ILE A 764 -50.28 -26.89 -42.25
N GLY A 765 -49.02 -26.54 -42.47
CA GLY A 765 -48.45 -25.27 -42.00
C GLY A 765 -49.01 -24.08 -42.77
N TRP A 766 -49.06 -24.16 -44.11
CA TRP A 766 -49.66 -23.17 -45.00
C TRP A 766 -49.93 -23.74 -46.40
N TYR A 767 -50.56 -22.94 -47.27
CA TYR A 767 -50.88 -23.29 -48.65
C TYR A 767 -50.12 -22.40 -49.65
N VAL A 768 -49.57 -23.00 -50.70
CA VAL A 768 -48.78 -22.35 -51.75
C VAL A 768 -49.67 -21.99 -52.94
N ALA A 769 -49.75 -20.69 -53.25
CA ALA A 769 -50.57 -20.17 -54.34
C ALA A 769 -49.94 -20.46 -55.72
N LYS A 770 -50.76 -20.80 -56.72
CA LYS A 770 -50.28 -21.06 -58.09
C LYS A 770 -49.82 -19.80 -58.83
N ASP A 771 -50.35 -18.65 -58.44
CA ASP A 771 -50.07 -17.32 -59.00
C ASP A 771 -48.97 -16.55 -58.24
N ALA A 772 -48.39 -17.13 -57.19
CA ALA A 772 -47.22 -16.56 -56.54
C ALA A 772 -46.02 -16.61 -57.49
N SER A 773 -45.25 -15.53 -57.57
CA SER A 773 -44.13 -15.39 -58.53
C SER A 773 -42.74 -15.51 -57.92
N ASN A 774 -42.56 -15.27 -56.62
CA ASN A 774 -41.25 -15.24 -55.98
C ASN A 774 -40.84 -16.60 -55.47
N ASP A 775 -39.58 -16.96 -55.69
CA ASP A 775 -39.00 -18.23 -55.27
C ASP A 775 -38.58 -18.16 -53.79
N VAL A 776 -39.18 -19.02 -52.97
CA VAL A 776 -38.70 -19.31 -51.61
C VAL A 776 -37.65 -20.41 -51.73
N LEU A 777 -36.42 -20.03 -51.43
CA LEU A 777 -35.24 -20.87 -51.51
C LEU A 777 -35.12 -21.70 -50.23
N ARG A 778 -34.83 -22.99 -50.39
CA ARG A 778 -34.63 -23.96 -49.28
C ARG A 778 -33.13 -24.23 -49.15
N ILE A 779 -32.59 -24.04 -47.95
CA ILE A 779 -31.17 -24.28 -47.65
C ILE A 779 -31.10 -25.32 -46.53
N TYR A 780 -30.22 -26.31 -46.69
CA TYR A 780 -30.04 -27.41 -45.74
C TYR A 780 -28.68 -27.34 -45.05
N ASN A 781 -28.66 -27.46 -43.73
CA ASN A 781 -27.44 -27.60 -42.95
C ASN A 781 -27.10 -29.08 -42.74
N PRO A 782 -26.04 -29.63 -43.37
CA PRO A 782 -25.66 -31.04 -43.21
C PRO A 782 -25.18 -31.39 -41.79
N ASN A 783 -24.76 -30.41 -40.99
CA ASN A 783 -24.26 -30.64 -39.64
C ASN A 783 -25.37 -30.70 -38.58
N SER A 784 -26.46 -29.94 -38.77
CA SER A 784 -27.59 -29.89 -37.82
C SER A 784 -28.84 -30.63 -38.31
N GLY A 785 -28.96 -30.87 -39.62
CA GLY A 785 -30.18 -31.39 -40.24
C GLY A 785 -31.25 -30.31 -40.49
N GLU A 786 -30.96 -29.05 -40.18
CA GLU A 786 -31.92 -27.94 -40.25
C GLU A 786 -32.19 -27.48 -41.69
N HIS A 787 -33.42 -27.04 -41.94
CA HIS A 787 -33.80 -26.35 -43.17
C HIS A 787 -34.21 -24.90 -42.90
N VAL A 788 -33.71 -23.97 -43.71
CA VAL A 788 -34.11 -22.56 -43.72
C VAL A 788 -34.80 -22.23 -45.04
N PHE A 789 -35.91 -21.51 -44.96
CA PHE A 789 -36.68 -20.98 -46.08
C PHE A 789 -36.53 -19.46 -46.15
N THR A 790 -36.10 -18.96 -47.31
CA THR A 790 -35.85 -17.52 -47.47
C THR A 790 -36.14 -17.03 -48.90
N LEU A 791 -36.59 -15.78 -49.02
CA LEU A 791 -36.65 -15.06 -50.30
C LEU A 791 -35.30 -14.38 -50.64
N SER A 792 -34.36 -14.32 -49.70
CA SER A 792 -33.10 -13.59 -49.83
C SER A 792 -32.00 -14.47 -50.41
N LYS A 793 -31.62 -14.21 -51.67
CA LYS A 793 -30.45 -14.88 -52.26
C LYS A 793 -29.15 -14.53 -51.53
N ALA A 794 -29.07 -13.39 -50.86
CA ALA A 794 -27.91 -13.02 -50.05
C ALA A 794 -27.77 -13.92 -48.79
N GLU A 795 -28.88 -14.25 -48.13
CA GLU A 795 -28.90 -15.19 -47.01
C GLU A 795 -28.45 -16.59 -47.44
N VAL A 796 -28.93 -17.06 -48.61
CA VAL A 796 -28.45 -18.30 -49.24
C VAL A 796 -26.95 -18.28 -49.48
N ASN A 797 -26.43 -17.24 -50.13
CA ASN A 797 -25.00 -17.14 -50.43
C ASN A 797 -24.15 -17.14 -49.16
N ASN A 798 -24.64 -16.53 -48.07
CA ASN A 798 -23.94 -16.52 -46.79
C ASN A 798 -23.98 -17.89 -46.09
N ALA A 799 -25.12 -18.58 -46.12
CA ALA A 799 -25.25 -19.93 -45.57
C ALA A 799 -24.36 -20.94 -46.34
N VAL A 800 -24.33 -20.85 -47.67
CA VAL A 800 -23.45 -21.70 -48.51
C VAL A 800 -21.98 -21.47 -48.20
N LYS A 801 -21.56 -20.21 -48.03
CA LYS A 801 -20.19 -19.90 -47.56
C LYS A 801 -19.88 -20.49 -46.18
N ALA A 802 -20.90 -20.64 -45.33
CA ALA A 802 -20.79 -21.27 -44.02
C ALA A 802 -20.92 -22.81 -44.07
N GLY A 803 -20.91 -23.43 -45.25
CA GLY A 803 -20.91 -24.88 -45.43
C GLY A 803 -22.29 -25.52 -45.52
N TRP A 804 -23.36 -24.74 -45.73
CA TRP A 804 -24.71 -25.25 -45.96
C TRP A 804 -24.94 -25.57 -47.45
N ASN A 805 -25.91 -26.42 -47.74
CA ASN A 805 -26.28 -26.82 -49.10
C ASN A 805 -27.48 -26.02 -49.59
N ASP A 806 -27.35 -25.32 -50.73
CA ASP A 806 -28.47 -24.72 -51.45
C ASP A 806 -29.26 -25.83 -52.16
N GLU A 807 -30.48 -26.09 -51.72
CA GLU A 807 -31.37 -27.10 -52.31
C GLU A 807 -32.29 -26.51 -53.38
N GLY A 808 -32.11 -25.23 -53.72
CA GLY A 808 -32.87 -24.54 -54.75
C GLY A 808 -34.26 -24.09 -54.29
N VAL A 809 -35.18 -24.00 -55.26
CA VAL A 809 -36.53 -23.47 -55.03
C VAL A 809 -37.38 -24.51 -54.31
N GLY A 810 -37.73 -24.25 -53.05
CA GLY A 810 -38.64 -25.09 -52.28
C GLY A 810 -40.10 -24.91 -52.71
N PHE A 811 -40.54 -23.66 -52.85
CA PHE A 811 -41.88 -23.29 -53.33
C PHE A 811 -41.95 -21.82 -53.71
N LYS A 812 -43.10 -21.37 -54.24
CA LYS A 812 -43.35 -19.94 -54.54
C LYS A 812 -44.20 -19.27 -53.47
N ALA A 813 -43.91 -18.00 -53.18
CA ALA A 813 -44.69 -17.20 -52.22
C ALA A 813 -44.82 -15.74 -52.67
N TYR A 814 -45.70 -15.00 -52.00
CA TYR A 814 -45.76 -13.55 -52.11
C TYR A 814 -44.69 -12.94 -51.17
N PRO A 815 -44.10 -11.78 -51.51
CA PRO A 815 -43.10 -11.16 -50.66
C PRO A 815 -43.76 -10.64 -49.37
N ALA A 816 -43.00 -10.63 -48.27
CA ALA A 816 -43.33 -9.79 -47.13
C ALA A 816 -43.20 -8.33 -47.59
N LYS A 817 -44.27 -7.56 -47.48
CA LYS A 817 -44.32 -6.16 -47.95
C LYS A 817 -43.49 -5.24 -47.08
#